data_AF-A0A7K3TDD0-F1
#
_entry.id   AF-A0A7K3TDD0-F1
#
_cell.length_a   1.000
_cell.length_b   1.000
_cell.length_c   1.000
_cell.angle_alpha   90.00
_cell.angle_beta   90.00
_cell.angle_gamma   90.00
#
_symmetry.space_group_name_H-M   'P 1'
#
loop_
_entity.id
_entity.type
_entity.pdbx_description
1 polymer ?
#
loop_
_entity_poly.entity_id
_entity_poly.type
_entity_poly.pdbx_seq_one_letter_code
_entity_poly.pdbx_strand_id
1 'polypeptide(L)'
;MSGLAAGAESDAVDKPIGAPELRPAAIFSHDMVLQRHRPIPVFGTGTPGRPVIVTLSEDGATMPLTLHVSQSSTAQTDRVSAFGTIDAYGDWLVTLPALEAGGPYELTVSDRSGITLKYLRVYVGEVWLAGGQSNMELELRNSAGADAAVAASTDPLLRFYNTPKTGVVDTDAEDHAVWQPSGPDTSGYMSAVAYYFARKLRAELGPDMPVGIVDCYIGGTSITSWMSRATLETCEAGRGYLARFDAAIAGKTDEQFETETVAWKMRFDAWNDAIGKARAAEPDITWDTLNARYGECPWPPPVTPTSQYRPTGPFGTMVERVAPYGIAGFLWYQGEEDEAYCDSYRELLPLLIGEWRGLWERSNDGEGKTDALPFLIVQLPQWIDKTTAAAHADPLHWPVIREAQWDAARTIANVYTITTIDCGEFDNIHPTDKRTPGERLADCALRHVYGRTDIAVDGPELIGATVGSAAVTGTVISTVTSARDDHDAARTADSAYVTDDANDSNVRVDDSADADGDESQCDHTITVALRFDHADGLHFDGTTPGTYGDAGADNDNGGDHNDGNDSGSNAGNGGADSGADGTHGTGIINGAGIANGTDDNGKSAASRRYREAGQSGFELAGADGIYHPADATIHGDTVVLHAKGGTVDTHSRDGADGTADADDTLGTVGTLGTNDEGDAEHAVNGNGSHRDATAVMRPVAVRYAWRSWGPASLFNGDGLPAPPFRRTL
;
A
#
# COMPACT_ATOMS: atom_id res chain seq x y z
N MET A 1 -2.76 44.38 11.54
CA MET A 1 -2.70 45.20 12.78
C MET A 1 -4.00 45.08 13.54
N SER A 2 -3.88 44.95 14.86
CA SER A 2 -4.85 45.04 15.97
C SER A 2 -5.99 44.04 16.09
N GLY A 3 -5.91 43.19 17.13
CA GLY A 3 -7.07 42.46 17.67
C GLY A 3 -6.79 41.36 18.70
N LEU A 4 -5.71 41.40 19.48
CA LEU A 4 -5.43 40.44 20.57
C LEU A 4 -6.46 40.61 21.70
N ALA A 5 -7.27 39.58 21.94
CA ALA A 5 -7.99 39.39 23.19
C ALA A 5 -7.13 38.50 24.11
N ALA A 6 -6.70 39.07 25.23
CA ALA A 6 -5.88 38.42 26.25
C ALA A 6 -6.66 37.31 26.98
N GLY A 7 -6.07 36.11 27.11
CA GLY A 7 -6.67 35.05 27.90
C GLY A 7 -6.12 33.63 27.78
N ALA A 8 -4.81 33.45 27.52
CA ALA A 8 -3.95 32.31 27.92
C ALA A 8 -2.63 32.50 27.15
N GLU A 9 -1.57 32.96 27.82
CA GLU A 9 -0.23 32.97 27.21
C GLU A 9 0.20 31.52 27.00
N SER A 10 0.04 31.00 25.79
CA SER A 10 0.91 29.93 25.32
C SER A 10 2.26 30.58 25.08
N ASP A 11 3.27 30.23 25.87
CA ASP A 11 4.67 30.54 25.57
C ASP A 11 5.07 29.77 24.30
N ALA A 12 4.63 30.26 23.14
CA ALA A 12 5.10 29.80 21.85
C ALA A 12 6.55 30.28 21.71
N VAL A 13 7.47 29.47 22.22
CA VAL A 13 8.90 29.64 21.96
C VAL A 13 9.14 29.21 20.51
N ASP A 14 9.70 30.11 19.70
CA ASP A 14 10.11 29.78 18.34
C ASP A 14 11.11 28.61 18.36
N LYS A 15 10.95 27.67 17.44
CA LYS A 15 11.90 26.55 17.25
C LYS A 15 13.33 27.10 17.11
N PRO A 16 14.30 26.57 17.86
CA PRO A 16 15.71 26.85 17.61
C PRO A 16 16.14 26.27 16.25
N ILE A 17 16.46 27.14 15.29
CA ILE A 17 16.94 26.75 13.95
C ILE A 17 18.45 26.40 13.96
N GLY A 18 19.22 27.09 14.81
CA GLY A 18 20.69 27.02 14.78
C GLY A 18 21.32 28.12 13.92
N ALA A 19 22.62 28.02 13.71
CA ALA A 19 23.41 28.95 12.91
C ALA A 19 24.30 28.15 11.93
N PRO A 20 24.86 28.76 10.87
CA PRO A 20 25.73 28.04 9.91
C PRO A 20 26.90 27.28 10.55
N GLU A 21 27.31 27.67 11.76
CA GLU A 21 28.35 27.00 12.52
C GLU A 21 27.91 25.70 13.19
N LEU A 22 26.63 25.60 13.56
CA LEU A 22 25.98 24.45 14.19
C LEU A 22 24.47 24.52 13.93
N ARG A 23 24.01 23.70 12.98
CA ARG A 23 22.61 23.63 12.55
C ARG A 23 22.11 22.19 12.63
N PRO A 24 21.30 21.82 13.65
CA PRO A 24 20.57 20.56 13.66
C PRO A 24 19.64 20.45 12.45
N ALA A 25 19.34 19.22 12.02
CA ALA A 25 18.37 18.98 10.96
C ALA A 25 16.99 19.55 11.33
N ALA A 26 16.23 19.95 10.31
CA ALA A 26 14.95 20.64 10.48
C ALA A 26 13.91 19.84 11.27
N ILE A 27 13.99 18.51 11.27
CA ILE A 27 13.10 17.64 12.05
C ILE A 27 13.20 17.83 13.57
N PHE A 28 14.30 18.39 14.09
CA PHE A 28 14.44 18.65 15.52
C PHE A 28 13.74 19.97 15.89
N SER A 29 12.66 19.87 16.65
CA SER A 29 11.91 21.02 17.17
C SER A 29 11.40 20.76 18.59
N HIS A 30 10.68 21.73 19.15
CA HIS A 30 9.82 21.47 20.30
C HIS A 30 8.80 20.38 20.00
N ASP A 31 8.26 19.76 21.05
CA ASP A 31 7.16 18.78 20.96
C ASP A 31 7.49 17.53 20.13
N MET A 32 8.77 17.20 19.90
CA MET A 32 9.14 16.02 19.13
C MET A 32 9.03 14.71 19.92
N VAL A 33 8.96 13.59 19.19
CA VAL A 33 9.06 12.22 19.75
C VAL A 33 10.31 11.54 19.19
N LEU A 34 11.18 11.06 20.07
CA LEU A 34 12.38 10.28 19.76
C LEU A 34 12.08 8.79 19.91
N GLN A 35 12.64 7.94 19.04
CA GLN A 35 12.38 6.49 19.07
C GLN A 35 12.96 5.83 20.33
N ARG A 36 12.13 5.06 21.04
CA ARG A 36 12.53 4.23 22.19
C ARG A 36 13.24 2.94 21.76
N HIS A 37 13.93 2.31 22.71
CA HIS A 37 14.54 0.97 22.59
C HIS A 37 15.64 0.83 21.52
N ARG A 38 16.00 1.93 20.87
CA ARG A 38 17.10 2.02 19.92
C ARG A 38 17.98 3.22 20.25
N PRO A 39 19.28 3.18 19.89
CA PRO A 39 20.10 4.38 19.98
C PRO A 39 19.44 5.54 19.24
N ILE A 40 19.51 6.74 19.81
CA ILE A 40 18.77 7.91 19.31
C ILE A 40 19.74 8.81 18.53
N PRO A 41 19.67 8.83 17.19
CA PRO A 41 20.51 9.68 16.36
C PRO A 41 20.04 11.14 16.41
N VAL A 42 20.98 12.04 16.63
CA VAL A 42 20.80 13.49 16.47
C VAL A 42 21.83 13.99 15.48
N PHE A 43 21.39 14.71 14.46
CA PHE A 43 22.23 15.03 13.31
C PHE A 43 21.95 16.42 12.75
N GLY A 44 22.86 16.89 11.90
CA GLY A 44 22.76 18.17 11.23
C GLY A 44 24.03 18.53 10.50
N THR A 45 24.20 19.82 10.23
CA THR A 45 25.36 20.39 9.55
C THR A 45 26.04 21.47 10.38
N GLY A 46 27.23 21.90 9.97
CA GLY A 46 27.91 23.07 10.52
C GLY A 46 29.34 23.22 10.06
N THR A 47 30.14 23.95 10.84
CA THR A 47 31.55 24.20 10.49
C THR A 47 32.44 22.99 10.82
N PRO A 48 33.20 22.43 9.85
CA PRO A 48 34.11 21.31 10.07
C PRO A 48 35.04 21.47 11.27
N GLY A 49 35.19 20.38 12.04
CA GLY A 49 36.08 20.32 13.21
C GLY A 49 35.51 20.92 14.51
N ARG A 50 34.31 21.53 14.48
CA ARG A 50 33.65 21.95 15.73
C ARG A 50 33.15 20.74 16.52
N PRO A 51 33.25 20.75 17.86
CA PRO A 51 32.64 19.71 18.67
C PRO A 51 31.12 19.89 18.69
N VAL A 52 30.39 18.79 18.81
CA VAL A 52 28.94 18.78 19.03
C VAL A 52 28.66 18.00 20.31
N ILE A 53 27.85 18.59 21.19
CA ILE A 53 27.35 17.94 22.40
C ILE A 53 25.85 17.90 22.32
N VAL A 54 25.31 16.70 22.45
CA VAL A 54 23.88 16.47 22.57
C VAL A 54 23.60 15.97 23.96
N THR A 55 22.64 16.57 24.65
CA THR A 55 22.21 16.17 25.99
C THR A 55 20.70 16.11 26.06
N LEU A 56 20.15 14.99 26.50
CA LEU A 56 18.75 14.86 26.88
C LEU A 56 18.69 14.79 28.41
N SER A 57 17.86 15.65 29.02
CA SER A 57 17.73 15.73 30.48
C SER A 57 16.27 15.90 30.90
N GLU A 58 15.98 15.59 32.17
CA GLU A 58 14.66 15.90 32.73
C GLU A 58 14.35 17.41 32.65
N ASP A 59 13.12 17.75 32.29
CA ASP A 59 12.62 19.13 32.27
C ASP A 59 11.92 19.44 33.61
N GLY A 60 12.69 19.91 34.61
CA GLY A 60 12.11 20.51 35.82
C GLY A 60 11.32 19.58 36.77
N ALA A 61 11.43 18.26 36.59
CA ALA A 61 10.79 17.15 37.31
C ALA A 61 9.41 16.70 36.80
N THR A 62 9.39 15.57 36.08
CA THR A 62 8.24 14.65 36.13
C THR A 62 8.64 13.17 36.15
N MET A 63 9.68 12.72 35.42
CA MET A 63 10.25 11.36 35.52
C MET A 63 11.74 11.32 35.13
N PRO A 64 12.58 10.50 35.80
CA PRO A 64 13.97 10.31 35.37
C PRO A 64 14.03 9.53 34.05
N LEU A 65 15.09 9.75 33.26
CA LEU A 65 15.33 8.97 32.06
C LEU A 65 15.68 7.54 32.45
N THR A 66 15.05 6.56 31.81
CA THR A 66 15.34 5.14 32.04
C THR A 66 16.08 4.57 30.84
N LEU A 67 17.29 4.08 31.05
CA LEU A 67 18.10 3.45 30.01
C LEU A 67 17.50 2.10 29.60
N HIS A 68 17.37 1.87 28.30
CA HIS A 68 17.01 0.57 27.75
C HIS A 68 18.29 -0.27 27.58
N VAL A 69 18.45 -1.28 28.43
CA VAL A 69 19.61 -2.19 28.40
C VAL A 69 19.11 -3.62 28.26
N SER A 70 19.64 -4.34 27.26
CA SER A 70 19.27 -5.72 26.88
C SER A 70 19.36 -6.75 28.03
N GLN A 71 19.96 -6.42 29.18
CA GLN A 71 20.21 -7.35 30.30
C GLN A 71 19.58 -6.91 31.65
N SER A 72 18.29 -6.57 31.66
CA SER A 72 17.45 -6.48 32.88
C SER A 72 17.78 -5.36 33.89
N SER A 73 18.77 -4.49 33.64
CA SER A 73 19.01 -3.31 34.49
C SER A 73 18.41 -2.05 33.89
N THR A 74 17.27 -1.59 34.43
CA THR A 74 16.68 -0.25 34.17
C THR A 74 17.41 0.80 34.99
N ALA A 75 18.61 1.19 34.54
CA ALA A 75 19.35 2.27 35.19
C ALA A 75 18.64 3.61 34.92
N GLN A 76 18.30 4.32 35.98
CA GLN A 76 17.71 5.66 35.92
C GLN A 76 18.79 6.74 36.02
N THR A 77 18.61 7.84 35.27
CA THR A 77 19.52 8.99 35.26
C THR A 77 18.74 10.28 34.99
N ASP A 78 19.22 11.40 35.52
CA ASP A 78 18.62 12.72 35.27
C ASP A 78 19.01 13.29 33.91
N ARG A 79 20.06 12.72 33.28
CA ARG A 79 20.52 13.10 31.94
C ARG A 79 21.30 12.00 31.24
N VAL A 80 21.30 12.06 29.91
CA VAL A 80 22.23 11.35 29.03
C VAL A 80 22.90 12.36 28.09
N SER A 81 24.20 12.19 27.85
CA SER A 81 24.96 13.07 26.96
C SER A 81 25.85 12.26 26.03
N ALA A 82 25.95 12.69 24.78
CA ALA A 82 26.89 12.17 23.79
C ALA A 82 27.63 13.32 23.11
N PHE A 83 28.79 12.99 22.53
CA PHE A 83 29.73 13.96 21.97
C PHE A 83 30.18 13.48 20.59
N GLY A 84 30.25 14.41 19.64
CA GLY A 84 30.78 14.17 18.30
C GLY A 84 31.58 15.37 17.80
N THR A 85 31.99 15.30 16.55
CA THR A 85 32.67 16.40 15.85
C THR A 85 32.04 16.52 14.46
N ILE A 86 31.90 17.76 13.98
CA ILE A 86 31.49 18.02 12.60
C ILE A 86 32.60 17.57 11.66
N ASP A 87 32.27 16.74 10.68
CA ASP A 87 33.23 16.12 9.79
C ASP A 87 33.78 17.11 8.74
N ALA A 88 34.62 16.61 7.82
CA ALA A 88 35.24 17.42 6.79
C ALA A 88 34.27 17.93 5.71
N TYR A 89 33.10 17.29 5.58
CA TYR A 89 32.04 17.65 4.63
C TYR A 89 31.03 18.62 5.23
N GLY A 90 31.07 18.81 6.56
CA GLY A 90 30.20 19.71 7.29
C GLY A 90 29.02 18.99 7.93
N ASP A 91 28.99 17.66 7.90
CA ASP A 91 27.93 16.84 8.50
C ASP A 91 28.32 16.39 9.90
N TRP A 92 27.33 16.18 10.76
CA TRP A 92 27.53 15.56 12.07
C TRP A 92 26.37 14.65 12.45
N LEU A 93 26.71 13.59 13.17
CA LEU A 93 25.80 12.65 13.79
C LEU A 93 26.31 12.35 15.20
N VAL A 94 25.43 12.45 16.19
CA VAL A 94 25.68 12.13 17.58
C VAL A 94 24.57 11.22 18.06
N THR A 95 24.94 10.05 18.57
CA THR A 95 23.98 9.03 18.99
C THR A 95 23.89 8.96 20.52
N LEU A 96 22.70 9.24 21.05
CA LEU A 96 22.38 9.02 22.46
C LEU A 96 22.05 7.53 22.72
N PRO A 97 22.21 7.03 23.95
CA PRO A 97 21.86 5.65 24.29
C PRO A 97 20.36 5.38 24.11
N ALA A 98 20.00 4.11 23.95
CA ALA A 98 18.60 3.67 23.92
C ALA A 98 17.90 3.95 25.26
N LEU A 99 16.65 4.39 25.17
CA LEU A 99 15.82 4.78 26.33
C LEU A 99 14.48 4.05 26.31
N GLU A 100 13.91 3.85 27.49
CA GLU A 100 12.49 3.51 27.66
C GLU A 100 11.60 4.72 27.33
N ALA A 101 10.31 4.45 27.09
CA ALA A 101 9.34 5.52 26.83
C ALA A 101 9.20 6.48 28.02
N GLY A 102 8.97 7.76 27.74
CA GLY A 102 8.75 8.78 28.77
C GLY A 102 8.87 10.21 28.26
N GLY A 103 8.92 11.16 29.20
CA GLY A 103 8.96 12.59 28.94
C GLY A 103 7.82 13.33 29.67
N PRO A 104 7.70 14.66 29.49
CA PRO A 104 8.56 15.49 28.64
C PRO A 104 9.99 15.67 29.19
N TYR A 105 10.94 15.81 28.28
CA TYR A 105 12.36 16.07 28.52
C TYR A 105 12.80 17.36 27.81
N GLU A 106 14.01 17.84 28.12
CA GLU A 106 14.72 18.90 27.40
C GLU A 106 15.88 18.27 26.60
N LEU A 107 15.93 18.52 25.29
CA LEU A 107 17.11 18.22 24.44
C LEU A 107 17.92 19.49 24.22
N THR A 108 19.21 19.46 24.52
CA THR A 108 20.16 20.53 24.24
C THR A 108 21.21 20.09 23.21
N VAL A 109 21.45 20.92 22.21
CA VAL A 109 22.57 20.77 21.23
C VAL A 109 23.50 21.99 21.35
N SER A 110 24.80 21.75 21.56
CA SER A 110 25.78 22.84 21.77
C SER A 110 27.17 22.51 21.22
N ASP A 111 27.98 23.55 20.96
CA ASP A 111 29.37 23.39 20.48
C ASP A 111 30.45 23.85 21.50
N ARG A 112 30.05 24.15 22.73
CA ARG A 112 30.90 24.79 23.78
C ARG A 112 31.53 26.14 23.40
N SER A 113 31.27 26.67 22.21
CA SER A 113 31.80 27.98 21.77
C SER A 113 30.84 29.14 22.09
N GLY A 114 29.64 28.81 22.56
CA GLY A 114 28.61 29.77 22.96
C GLY A 114 27.25 29.50 22.30
N ILE A 115 27.18 28.60 21.30
CA ILE A 115 25.93 28.17 20.70
C ILE A 115 25.31 27.08 21.58
N THR A 116 24.07 27.27 22.00
CA THR A 116 23.28 26.29 22.75
C THR A 116 21.82 26.39 22.31
N LEU A 117 21.34 25.34 21.65
CA LEU A 117 19.99 25.19 21.14
C LEU A 117 19.22 24.28 22.09
N LYS A 118 18.03 24.70 22.50
CA LYS A 118 17.21 23.99 23.50
C LYS A 118 15.84 23.65 22.94
N TYR A 119 15.51 22.37 22.93
CA TYR A 119 14.22 21.85 22.50
C TYR A 119 13.46 21.31 23.72
N LEU A 120 12.29 21.91 23.98
CA LEU A 120 11.38 21.57 25.08
C LEU A 120 10.32 20.55 24.66
N ARG A 121 9.71 19.90 25.66
CA ARG A 121 8.61 18.92 25.49
C ARG A 121 9.02 17.77 24.55
N VAL A 122 10.21 17.22 24.78
CA VAL A 122 10.75 16.10 24.02
C VAL A 122 10.30 14.80 24.65
N TYR A 123 9.71 13.91 23.87
CA TYR A 123 9.26 12.60 24.35
C TYR A 123 10.14 11.50 23.79
N VAL A 124 10.18 10.37 24.49
CA VAL A 124 10.72 9.11 23.98
C VAL A 124 9.55 8.13 23.85
N GLY A 125 9.35 7.54 22.68
CA GLY A 125 8.18 6.72 22.37
C GLY A 125 8.32 5.95 21.06
N GLU A 126 7.21 5.65 20.41
CA GLU A 126 7.20 5.04 19.07
C GLU A 126 7.21 6.11 17.99
N VAL A 127 8.05 5.96 16.97
CA VAL A 127 8.11 6.86 15.82
C VAL A 127 7.97 6.08 14.53
N TRP A 128 7.04 6.45 13.67
CA TRP A 128 6.84 5.81 12.37
C TRP A 128 6.95 6.83 11.25
N LEU A 129 7.53 6.45 10.11
CA LEU A 129 7.59 7.32 8.92
C LEU A 129 6.50 6.91 7.94
N ALA A 130 5.61 7.85 7.60
CA ALA A 130 4.56 7.68 6.61
C ALA A 130 5.00 8.23 5.26
N GLY A 131 5.27 7.35 4.30
CA GLY A 131 5.74 7.68 2.96
C GLY A 131 4.80 7.25 1.85
N GLY A 132 4.91 7.92 0.70
CA GLY A 132 4.16 7.59 -0.51
C GLY A 132 3.55 8.81 -1.18
N GLN A 133 2.44 8.59 -1.89
CA GLN A 133 1.79 9.62 -2.71
C GLN A 133 0.44 10.09 -2.14
N SER A 134 -0.49 10.51 -3.01
CA SER A 134 -1.74 11.18 -2.68
C SER A 134 -2.63 10.41 -1.72
N ASN A 135 -2.69 9.07 -1.81
CA ASN A 135 -3.47 8.26 -0.87
C ASN A 135 -2.86 8.18 0.55
N MET A 136 -1.53 8.28 0.68
CA MET A 136 -0.89 8.55 1.98
C MET A 136 -1.11 10.01 2.41
N GLU A 137 -1.04 10.95 1.47
CA GLU A 137 -1.14 12.39 1.74
C GLU A 137 -2.52 12.86 2.17
N LEU A 138 -3.58 12.19 1.73
CA LEU A 138 -4.96 12.63 1.93
C LEU A 138 -5.18 12.98 3.40
N GLU A 139 -5.51 14.26 3.62
CA GLU A 139 -5.52 14.84 4.95
C GLU A 139 -6.74 14.37 5.74
N LEU A 140 -6.62 14.26 7.05
CA LEU A 140 -7.72 13.79 7.92
C LEU A 140 -9.03 14.55 7.69
N ARG A 141 -8.93 15.87 7.48
CA ARG A 141 -10.10 16.74 7.25
C ARG A 141 -10.85 16.47 5.94
N ASN A 142 -10.24 15.75 5.00
CA ASN A 142 -10.82 15.43 3.70
C ASN A 142 -11.20 13.95 3.59
N SER A 143 -11.04 13.19 4.69
CA SER A 143 -11.42 11.77 4.75
C SER A 143 -12.88 11.56 5.16
N ALA A 144 -13.42 10.38 4.88
CA ALA A 144 -14.75 10.00 5.35
C ALA A 144 -14.82 10.06 6.90
N GLY A 145 -15.83 10.74 7.42
CA GLY A 145 -16.01 10.95 8.86
C GLY A 145 -15.05 11.97 9.49
N ALA A 146 -14.42 12.83 8.68
CA ALA A 146 -13.48 13.86 9.09
C ALA A 146 -13.93 14.68 10.32
N ASP A 147 -15.14 15.26 10.29
CA ASP A 147 -15.63 16.14 11.37
C ASP A 147 -15.54 15.48 12.75
N ALA A 148 -16.01 14.23 12.85
CA ALA A 148 -15.99 13.48 14.09
C ALA A 148 -14.55 13.11 14.50
N ALA A 149 -13.71 12.72 13.54
CA ALA A 149 -12.31 12.36 13.80
C ALA A 149 -11.47 13.55 14.27
N VAL A 150 -11.60 14.70 13.61
CA VAL A 150 -10.91 15.96 13.97
C VAL A 150 -11.42 16.47 15.31
N ALA A 151 -12.73 16.48 15.55
CA ALA A 151 -13.28 16.91 16.84
C ALA A 151 -12.78 16.04 18.01
N ALA A 152 -12.53 14.75 17.78
CA ALA A 152 -12.04 13.80 18.77
C ALA A 152 -10.51 13.64 18.79
N SER A 153 -9.75 14.45 18.04
CA SER A 153 -8.32 14.20 17.80
C SER A 153 -7.38 14.64 18.92
N THR A 154 -7.87 15.31 19.97
CA THR A 154 -7.04 15.74 21.10
C THR A 154 -6.35 14.56 21.76
N ASP A 155 -5.03 14.51 21.62
CA ASP A 155 -4.19 13.51 22.25
C ASP A 155 -2.81 14.10 22.56
N PRO A 156 -2.52 14.42 23.83
CA PRO A 156 -1.29 15.11 24.20
C PRO A 156 -0.03 14.26 24.03
N LEU A 157 -0.16 12.95 23.72
CA LEU A 157 0.94 12.03 23.49
C LEU A 157 1.08 11.57 22.04
N LEU A 158 0.13 11.94 21.16
CA LEU A 158 0.24 11.76 19.72
C LEU A 158 0.75 13.04 19.07
N ARG A 159 1.78 12.92 18.24
CA ARG A 159 2.40 14.04 17.51
C ARG A 159 2.70 13.66 16.07
N PHE A 160 2.82 14.66 15.21
CA PHE A 160 3.25 14.47 13.84
C PHE A 160 4.19 15.60 13.39
N TYR A 161 5.06 15.30 12.43
CA TYR A 161 5.93 16.25 11.76
C TYR A 161 5.68 16.15 10.26
N ASN A 162 5.24 17.25 9.66
CA ASN A 162 5.09 17.35 8.21
C ASN A 162 6.41 17.76 7.57
N THR A 163 6.99 16.86 6.78
CA THR A 163 8.16 17.15 5.96
C THR A 163 7.76 18.14 4.86
N PRO A 164 8.51 19.24 4.65
CA PRO A 164 8.23 20.18 3.57
C PRO A 164 8.10 19.46 2.21
N LYS A 165 6.95 19.65 1.57
CA LYS A 165 6.58 19.00 0.30
C LYS A 165 7.11 19.82 -0.88
N THR A 166 8.29 19.48 -1.40
CA THR A 166 8.95 20.31 -2.42
C THR A 166 9.85 19.50 -3.35
N GLY A 167 10.00 19.95 -4.60
CA GLY A 167 10.92 19.37 -5.60
C GLY A 167 12.34 19.93 -5.55
N VAL A 168 12.56 20.95 -4.71
CA VAL A 168 13.86 21.57 -4.40
C VAL A 168 13.98 21.82 -2.90
N VAL A 169 15.18 21.76 -2.32
CA VAL A 169 15.34 22.04 -0.88
C VAL A 169 14.88 23.48 -0.59
N ASP A 170 13.87 23.61 0.24
CA ASP A 170 13.31 24.89 0.70
C ASP A 170 13.68 25.10 2.17
N THR A 171 14.74 25.86 2.40
CA THR A 171 15.24 26.12 3.75
C THR A 171 14.29 26.96 4.59
N ASP A 172 13.48 27.82 3.96
CA ASP A 172 12.50 28.63 4.68
C ASP A 172 11.36 27.75 5.19
N ALA A 173 10.84 26.86 4.35
CA ALA A 173 9.85 25.87 4.77
C ALA A 173 10.40 24.93 5.87
N GLU A 174 11.66 24.49 5.76
CA GLU A 174 12.34 23.69 6.79
C GLU A 174 12.49 24.42 8.14
N ASP A 175 12.75 25.72 8.11
CA ASP A 175 12.91 26.54 9.30
C ASP A 175 11.59 26.73 10.05
N HIS A 176 10.46 26.71 9.34
CA HIS A 176 9.11 26.78 9.90
C HIS A 176 8.48 25.40 10.19
N ALA A 177 9.05 24.31 9.67
CA ALA A 177 8.56 22.96 9.94
C ALA A 177 8.79 22.56 11.42
N VAL A 178 7.73 22.10 12.08
CA VAL A 178 7.73 21.76 13.52
C VAL A 178 6.91 20.50 13.76
N TRP A 179 7.27 19.76 14.82
CA TRP A 179 6.38 18.75 15.40
C TRP A 179 5.15 19.42 16.01
N GLN A 180 3.98 18.84 15.77
CA GLN A 180 2.70 19.34 16.25
C GLN A 180 2.01 18.27 17.11
N PRO A 181 1.48 18.64 18.29
CA PRO A 181 0.60 17.75 19.04
C PRO A 181 -0.72 17.54 18.28
N SER A 182 -1.30 16.36 18.43
CA SER A 182 -2.61 16.04 17.85
C SER A 182 -3.73 16.79 18.59
N GLY A 183 -4.54 17.52 17.84
CA GLY A 183 -5.71 18.24 18.33
C GLY A 183 -6.57 18.79 17.19
N PRO A 184 -7.80 19.28 17.49
CA PRO A 184 -8.75 19.71 16.47
C PRO A 184 -8.21 20.79 15.52
N ASP A 185 -7.29 21.64 16.00
CA ASP A 185 -6.69 22.71 15.19
C ASP A 185 -5.50 22.24 14.33
N THR A 186 -4.95 21.05 14.57
CA THR A 186 -3.72 20.56 13.94
C THR A 186 -3.93 19.25 13.16
N SER A 187 -4.65 18.28 13.71
CA SER A 187 -4.78 16.93 13.13
C SER A 187 -5.45 16.91 11.78
N GLY A 188 -6.23 17.95 11.44
CA GLY A 188 -6.85 18.09 10.12
C GLY A 188 -5.84 18.06 8.97
N TYR A 189 -4.59 18.48 9.20
CA TYR A 189 -3.50 18.54 8.21
C TYR A 189 -2.58 17.31 8.18
N MET A 190 -2.83 16.35 9.07
CA MET A 190 -2.10 15.09 9.14
C MET A 190 -2.65 14.12 8.10
N SER A 191 -1.82 13.20 7.59
CA SER A 191 -2.30 12.05 6.81
C SER A 191 -3.42 11.33 7.57
N ALA A 192 -4.57 11.13 6.93
CA ALA A 192 -5.68 10.42 7.53
C ALA A 192 -5.31 8.96 7.86
N VAL A 193 -4.60 8.28 6.93
CA VAL A 193 -4.13 6.90 7.12
C VAL A 193 -3.19 6.83 8.32
N ALA A 194 -2.19 7.73 8.38
CA ALA A 194 -1.23 7.74 9.47
C ALA A 194 -1.86 8.15 10.82
N TYR A 195 -2.86 9.04 10.80
CA TYR A 195 -3.62 9.41 12.00
C TYR A 195 -4.36 8.20 12.58
N TYR A 196 -5.13 7.47 11.75
CA TYR A 196 -5.88 6.30 12.20
C TYR A 196 -4.94 5.17 12.66
N PHE A 197 -3.81 4.98 11.97
CA PHE A 197 -2.73 4.09 12.41
C PHE A 197 -2.24 4.47 13.82
N ALA A 198 -1.80 5.72 13.99
CA ALA A 198 -1.16 6.17 15.21
C ALA A 198 -2.15 6.18 16.40
N ARG A 199 -3.40 6.60 16.17
CA ARG A 199 -4.48 6.59 17.16
C ARG A 199 -4.73 5.18 17.69
N LYS A 200 -4.86 4.18 16.79
CA LYS A 200 -5.08 2.79 17.19
C LYS A 200 -3.86 2.22 17.90
N LEU A 201 -2.66 2.46 17.37
CA LEU A 201 -1.41 2.02 17.99
C LEU A 201 -1.26 2.56 19.42
N ARG A 202 -1.53 3.85 19.64
CA ARG A 202 -1.45 4.48 20.98
C ARG A 202 -2.51 3.93 21.94
N ALA A 203 -3.71 3.60 21.45
CA ALA A 203 -4.74 2.96 22.26
C ALA A 203 -4.32 1.56 22.74
N GLU A 204 -3.61 0.80 21.90
CA GLU A 204 -3.22 -0.58 22.17
C GLU A 204 -1.88 -0.72 22.93
N LEU A 205 -0.93 0.19 22.73
CA LEU A 205 0.36 0.18 23.44
C LEU A 205 0.28 0.74 24.87
N GLY A 206 -0.77 1.50 25.18
CA GLY A 206 -1.07 1.97 26.53
C GLY A 206 -1.18 3.49 26.66
N PRO A 207 -1.79 3.97 27.76
CA PRO A 207 -2.15 5.39 27.94
C PRO A 207 -0.93 6.33 28.06
N ASP A 208 0.23 5.80 28.45
CA ASP A 208 1.44 6.58 28.68
C ASP A 208 2.42 6.56 27.49
N MET A 209 2.09 5.88 26.39
CA MET A 209 2.99 5.72 25.25
C MET A 209 2.95 6.95 24.32
N PRO A 210 4.04 7.72 24.17
CA PRO A 210 4.13 8.73 23.13
C PRO A 210 4.23 8.07 21.75
N VAL A 211 3.50 8.59 20.77
CA VAL A 211 3.57 8.15 19.37
C VAL A 211 3.81 9.37 18.49
N GLY A 212 4.82 9.28 17.63
CA GLY A 212 5.18 10.29 16.65
C GLY A 212 5.05 9.75 15.22
N ILE A 213 4.48 10.53 14.32
CA ILE A 213 4.49 10.25 12.88
C ILE A 213 5.38 11.27 12.15
N VAL A 214 6.29 10.80 11.32
CA VAL A 214 7.00 11.62 10.34
C VAL A 214 6.26 11.49 9.02
N ASP A 215 5.47 12.50 8.68
CA ASP A 215 4.74 12.61 7.43
C ASP A 215 5.72 13.02 6.32
N CYS A 216 5.98 12.12 5.38
CA CYS A 216 6.96 12.25 4.31
C CYS A 216 6.40 11.72 2.99
N TYR A 217 5.33 12.36 2.52
CA TYR A 217 4.57 11.99 1.32
C TYR A 217 4.36 13.19 0.39
N ILE A 218 4.14 12.92 -0.89
CA ILE A 218 3.74 13.94 -1.87
C ILE A 218 3.03 13.29 -3.06
N GLY A 219 1.83 13.76 -3.37
CA GLY A 219 0.94 13.23 -4.40
C GLY A 219 1.53 13.30 -5.81
N GLY A 220 0.98 12.49 -6.72
CA GLY A 220 1.40 12.47 -8.13
C GLY A 220 2.86 12.03 -8.36
N THR A 221 3.46 11.30 -7.42
CA THR A 221 4.85 10.85 -7.53
C THR A 221 4.95 9.36 -7.84
N SER A 222 5.78 9.04 -8.82
CA SER A 222 6.23 7.67 -9.12
C SER A 222 7.17 7.17 -8.02
N ILE A 223 7.29 5.85 -7.85
CA ILE A 223 8.27 5.23 -6.96
C ILE A 223 9.70 5.74 -7.22
N THR A 224 10.03 6.10 -8.47
CA THR A 224 11.35 6.62 -8.85
C THR A 224 11.66 8.01 -8.30
N SER A 225 10.64 8.77 -7.88
CA SER A 225 10.79 10.05 -7.17
C SER A 225 11.43 9.86 -5.78
N TRP A 226 11.29 8.66 -5.21
CA TRP A 226 11.66 8.31 -3.83
C TRP A 226 12.96 7.51 -3.71
N MET A 227 13.76 7.48 -4.77
CA MET A 227 15.04 6.74 -4.84
C MET A 227 16.17 7.66 -5.31
N SER A 228 17.41 7.36 -4.94
CA SER A 228 18.56 8.10 -5.46
C SER A 228 18.79 7.79 -6.94
N ARG A 229 19.47 8.70 -7.65
CA ARG A 229 19.91 8.44 -9.02
C ARG A 229 20.80 7.20 -9.10
N ALA A 230 21.70 7.04 -8.12
CA ALA A 230 22.62 5.91 -8.07
C ALA A 230 21.88 4.57 -8.01
N THR A 231 20.81 4.48 -7.22
CA THR A 231 19.98 3.27 -7.12
C THR A 231 19.19 3.03 -8.40
N LEU A 232 18.59 4.07 -9.00
CA LEU A 232 17.87 3.94 -10.27
C LEU A 232 18.77 3.48 -11.43
N GLU A 233 20.03 3.87 -11.44
CA GLU A 233 20.99 3.46 -12.49
C GLU A 233 21.32 1.95 -12.44
N THR A 234 21.07 1.28 -11.30
CA THR A 234 21.38 -0.15 -11.13
C THR A 234 20.42 -1.09 -11.88
N CYS A 235 19.20 -0.65 -12.18
CA CYS A 235 18.13 -1.47 -12.73
C CYS A 235 17.68 -1.02 -14.13
N GLU A 236 17.07 -1.92 -14.90
CA GLU A 236 16.58 -1.58 -16.24
C GLU A 236 15.41 -0.60 -16.17
N ALA A 237 14.42 -0.89 -15.32
CA ALA A 237 13.30 -0.01 -15.06
C ALA A 237 13.75 1.42 -14.72
N GLY A 238 14.65 1.56 -13.74
CA GLY A 238 15.14 2.87 -13.28
C GLY A 238 15.87 3.66 -14.38
N ARG A 239 16.76 3.02 -15.15
CA ARG A 239 17.40 3.64 -16.32
C ARG A 239 16.38 4.10 -17.36
N GLY A 240 15.29 3.34 -17.56
CA GLY A 240 14.19 3.73 -18.44
C GLY A 240 13.52 5.04 -18.01
N TYR A 241 13.19 5.18 -16.72
CA TYR A 241 12.61 6.42 -16.18
C TYR A 241 13.55 7.61 -16.32
N LEU A 242 14.83 7.42 -15.99
CA LEU A 242 15.85 8.46 -16.14
C LEU A 242 16.00 8.91 -17.60
N ALA A 243 16.06 7.98 -18.54
CA ALA A 243 16.18 8.30 -19.96
C ALA A 243 14.98 9.10 -20.50
N ARG A 244 13.75 8.74 -20.11
CA ARG A 244 12.54 9.49 -20.49
C ARG A 244 12.55 10.90 -19.91
N PHE A 245 12.92 11.04 -18.64
CA PHE A 245 13.04 12.33 -17.99
C PHE A 245 14.12 13.20 -18.66
N ASP A 246 15.33 12.67 -18.83
CA ASP A 246 16.45 13.37 -19.46
C ASP A 246 16.10 13.82 -20.89
N ALA A 247 15.36 13.00 -21.64
CA ALA A 247 14.85 13.36 -22.97
C ALA A 247 13.78 14.47 -22.91
N ALA A 248 12.88 14.44 -21.92
CA ALA A 248 11.82 15.44 -21.77
C ALA A 248 12.34 16.85 -21.42
N ILE A 249 13.48 16.92 -20.72
CA ILE A 249 14.12 18.19 -20.34
C ILE A 249 15.17 18.65 -21.35
N ALA A 250 15.59 17.80 -22.29
CA ALA A 250 16.68 18.10 -23.21
C ALA A 250 16.39 19.33 -24.08
N GLY A 251 17.36 20.24 -24.17
CA GLY A 251 17.30 21.41 -25.04
C GLY A 251 16.43 22.58 -24.55
N LYS A 252 15.85 22.48 -23.35
CA LYS A 252 15.13 23.58 -22.70
C LYS A 252 16.03 24.38 -21.76
N THR A 253 15.82 25.69 -21.68
CA THR A 253 16.48 26.58 -20.71
C THR A 253 15.68 26.70 -19.41
N ASP A 254 16.34 27.13 -18.34
CA ASP A 254 15.68 27.42 -17.06
C ASP A 254 14.52 28.41 -17.22
N GLU A 255 14.67 29.44 -18.06
CA GLU A 255 13.61 30.42 -18.37
C GLU A 255 12.40 29.77 -19.07
N GLN A 256 12.63 28.77 -19.94
CA GLN A 256 11.54 28.03 -20.58
C GLN A 256 10.81 27.16 -19.56
N PHE A 257 11.53 26.46 -18.67
CA PHE A 257 10.90 25.70 -17.59
C PHE A 257 10.08 26.59 -16.67
N GLU A 258 10.62 27.73 -16.26
CA GLU A 258 9.92 28.70 -15.41
C GLU A 258 8.67 29.23 -16.10
N THR A 259 8.78 29.62 -17.37
CA THR A 259 7.64 30.12 -18.16
C THR A 259 6.53 29.07 -18.28
N GLU A 260 6.88 27.83 -18.62
CA GLU A 260 5.92 26.71 -18.71
C GLU A 260 5.26 26.43 -17.36
N THR A 261 6.05 26.40 -16.28
CA THR A 261 5.57 26.13 -14.92
C THR A 261 4.63 27.23 -14.43
N VAL A 262 4.98 28.50 -14.62
CA VAL A 262 4.13 29.64 -14.25
C VAL A 262 2.84 29.62 -15.06
N ALA A 263 2.92 29.41 -16.38
CA ALA A 263 1.74 29.33 -17.25
C ALA A 263 0.81 28.16 -16.89
N TRP A 264 1.38 27.02 -16.52
CA TRP A 264 0.62 25.89 -15.99
C TRP A 264 -0.01 26.21 -14.65
N LYS A 265 0.77 26.70 -13.67
CA LYS A 265 0.30 27.02 -12.32
C LYS A 265 -0.83 28.04 -12.34
N MET A 266 -0.73 29.08 -13.17
CA MET A 266 -1.82 30.05 -13.33
C MET A 266 -3.13 29.40 -13.82
N ARG A 267 -3.06 28.42 -14.74
CA ARG A 267 -4.25 27.71 -15.23
C ARG A 267 -4.79 26.74 -14.18
N PHE A 268 -3.90 26.01 -13.51
CA PHE A 268 -4.25 25.04 -12.48
C PHE A 268 -4.89 25.71 -11.27
N ASP A 269 -4.29 26.78 -10.74
CA ASP A 269 -4.83 27.55 -9.62
C ASP A 269 -6.19 28.17 -9.99
N ALA A 270 -6.33 28.76 -11.19
CA ALA A 270 -7.60 29.31 -11.64
C ALA A 270 -8.69 28.24 -11.82
N TRP A 271 -8.32 27.03 -12.28
CA TRP A 271 -9.24 25.90 -12.38
C TRP A 271 -9.67 25.43 -10.99
N ASN A 272 -8.73 25.20 -10.05
CA ASN A 272 -9.04 24.81 -8.68
C ASN A 272 -9.94 25.82 -7.97
N ASP A 273 -9.67 27.11 -8.13
CA ASP A 273 -10.50 28.19 -7.62
C ASP A 273 -11.94 28.11 -8.12
N ALA A 274 -12.11 27.79 -9.41
CA ALA A 274 -13.42 27.67 -10.04
C ALA A 274 -14.16 26.42 -9.56
N ILE A 275 -13.46 25.28 -9.46
CA ILE A 275 -14.00 24.03 -8.94
C ILE A 275 -14.40 24.16 -7.46
N GLY A 276 -13.54 24.75 -6.63
CA GLY A 276 -13.83 24.98 -5.22
C GLY A 276 -15.06 25.86 -5.01
N LYS A 277 -15.20 26.94 -5.80
CA LYS A 277 -16.40 27.79 -5.79
C LYS A 277 -17.65 27.02 -6.27
N ALA A 278 -17.52 26.17 -7.27
CA ALA A 278 -18.62 25.36 -7.78
C ALA A 278 -19.09 24.34 -6.74
N ARG A 279 -18.17 23.58 -6.12
CA ARG A 279 -18.48 22.62 -5.06
C ARG A 279 -19.07 23.30 -3.82
N ALA A 280 -18.58 24.49 -3.45
CA ALA A 280 -19.17 25.25 -2.34
C ALA A 280 -20.62 25.72 -2.63
N ALA A 281 -20.94 26.01 -3.88
CA ALA A 281 -22.28 26.44 -4.30
C ALA A 281 -23.24 25.28 -4.55
N GLU A 282 -22.73 24.18 -5.09
CA GLU A 282 -23.44 22.95 -5.43
C GLU A 282 -22.64 21.77 -4.84
N PRO A 283 -22.83 21.41 -3.56
CA PRO A 283 -22.06 20.36 -2.89
C PRO A 283 -22.13 18.99 -3.59
N ASP A 284 -23.25 18.73 -4.27
CA ASP A 284 -23.53 17.49 -4.97
C ASP A 284 -23.18 17.57 -6.48
N ILE A 285 -22.36 18.55 -6.90
CA ILE A 285 -22.00 18.70 -8.31
C ILE A 285 -21.12 17.55 -8.80
N THR A 286 -21.53 16.93 -9.90
CA THR A 286 -20.80 15.80 -10.50
C THR A 286 -19.58 16.26 -11.29
N TRP A 287 -18.57 15.39 -11.42
CA TRP A 287 -17.41 15.65 -12.28
C TRP A 287 -17.77 15.90 -13.74
N ASP A 288 -18.79 15.25 -14.28
CA ASP A 288 -19.25 15.52 -15.66
C ASP A 288 -19.75 16.95 -15.82
N THR A 289 -20.47 17.43 -14.81
CA THR A 289 -20.95 18.81 -14.77
C THR A 289 -19.78 19.79 -14.61
N LEU A 290 -18.82 19.48 -13.73
CA LEU A 290 -17.63 20.29 -13.54
C LEU A 290 -16.78 20.37 -14.81
N ASN A 291 -16.48 19.23 -15.43
CA ASN A 291 -15.69 19.14 -16.66
C ASN A 291 -16.40 19.85 -17.83
N ALA A 292 -17.72 19.70 -17.96
CA ALA A 292 -18.49 20.40 -18.99
C ALA A 292 -18.50 21.92 -18.79
N ARG A 293 -18.48 22.41 -17.55
CA ARG A 293 -18.53 23.85 -17.22
C ARG A 293 -17.15 24.52 -17.23
N TYR A 294 -16.12 23.83 -16.74
CA TYR A 294 -14.81 24.41 -16.43
C TYR A 294 -13.65 23.78 -17.22
N GLY A 295 -13.92 22.71 -18.00
CA GLY A 295 -12.91 21.91 -18.65
C GLY A 295 -12.28 20.89 -17.72
N GLU A 296 -11.51 19.96 -18.29
CA GLU A 296 -10.75 18.97 -17.53
C GLU A 296 -9.65 19.64 -16.70
N CYS A 297 -9.29 18.98 -15.58
CA CYS A 297 -8.17 19.38 -14.74
C CYS A 297 -6.92 19.57 -15.61
N PRO A 298 -6.21 20.71 -15.50
CA PRO A 298 -4.94 20.93 -16.20
C PRO A 298 -3.83 20.04 -15.62
N TRP A 299 -3.91 18.73 -15.80
CA TRP A 299 -2.92 17.74 -15.35
C TRP A 299 -2.43 16.92 -16.56
N PRO A 300 -1.15 16.53 -16.66
CA PRO A 300 -0.07 16.73 -15.69
C PRO A 300 0.64 18.09 -15.79
N PRO A 301 1.40 18.48 -14.75
CA PRO A 301 2.30 19.63 -14.79
C PRO A 301 3.46 19.44 -15.77
N PRO A 302 4.13 20.52 -16.19
CA PRO A 302 5.34 20.42 -17.00
C PRO A 302 6.43 19.61 -16.31
N VAL A 303 7.13 18.77 -17.09
CA VAL A 303 8.31 18.05 -16.63
C VAL A 303 9.48 19.04 -16.54
N THR A 304 9.98 19.28 -15.34
CA THR A 304 11.10 20.20 -15.09
C THR A 304 12.13 19.61 -14.13
N PRO A 305 13.39 20.09 -14.14
CA PRO A 305 14.41 19.72 -13.16
C PRO A 305 14.12 20.13 -11.71
N THR A 306 13.13 21.01 -11.49
CA THR A 306 12.75 21.51 -10.15
C THR A 306 11.40 20.98 -9.67
N SER A 307 10.68 20.24 -10.52
CA SER A 307 9.40 19.63 -10.19
C SER A 307 9.56 18.56 -9.11
N GLN A 308 8.64 18.50 -8.16
CA GLN A 308 8.55 17.40 -7.19
C GLN A 308 8.24 16.04 -7.81
N TYR A 309 7.72 15.99 -9.03
CA TYR A 309 7.31 14.75 -9.70
C TYR A 309 8.46 14.10 -10.47
N ARG A 310 9.64 14.75 -10.53
CA ARG A 310 10.79 14.19 -11.23
C ARG A 310 11.35 12.96 -10.51
N PRO A 311 12.01 12.02 -11.23
CA PRO A 311 12.82 11.00 -10.59
C PRO A 311 13.82 11.64 -9.63
N THR A 312 14.02 11.03 -8.46
CA THR A 312 14.96 11.47 -7.39
C THR A 312 14.60 12.76 -6.64
N GLY A 313 13.48 13.44 -6.96
CA GLY A 313 13.11 14.70 -6.32
C GLY A 313 12.87 14.53 -4.80
N PRO A 314 11.73 13.97 -4.39
CA PRO A 314 11.36 13.69 -3.00
C PRO A 314 12.42 12.89 -2.22
N PHE A 315 13.19 12.03 -2.88
CA PHE A 315 14.32 11.37 -2.23
C PHE A 315 15.28 12.38 -1.59
N GLY A 316 15.82 13.32 -2.37
CA GLY A 316 16.79 14.29 -1.87
C GLY A 316 16.17 15.45 -1.09
N THR A 317 14.92 15.82 -1.41
CA THR A 317 14.27 16.99 -0.84
C THR A 317 13.35 16.69 0.33
N MET A 318 13.05 15.42 0.60
CA MET A 318 12.19 15.00 1.71
C MET A 318 12.84 13.85 2.50
N VAL A 319 13.12 12.71 1.88
CA VAL A 319 13.63 11.51 2.58
C VAL A 319 14.98 11.78 3.24
N GLU A 320 15.96 12.30 2.49
CA GLU A 320 17.28 12.65 3.02
C GLU A 320 17.25 13.77 4.05
N ARG A 321 16.16 14.53 4.13
CA ARG A 321 16.01 15.66 5.08
C ARG A 321 15.60 15.19 6.47
N VAL A 322 14.95 14.04 6.55
CA VAL A 322 14.53 13.40 7.81
C VAL A 322 15.36 12.18 8.16
N ALA A 323 16.11 11.60 7.22
CA ALA A 323 17.05 10.52 7.52
C ALA A 323 18.29 11.05 8.26
N PRO A 324 18.84 10.34 9.27
CA PRO A 324 18.39 9.05 9.81
C PRO A 324 17.62 9.19 11.14
N TYR A 325 16.61 10.08 11.25
CA TYR A 325 15.84 10.26 12.49
C TYR A 325 15.27 8.93 13.00
N GLY A 326 15.49 8.59 14.28
CA GLY A 326 15.13 7.27 14.80
C GLY A 326 13.66 6.91 14.59
N ILE A 327 13.39 5.72 14.05
CA ILE A 327 12.04 5.17 13.82
C ILE A 327 11.93 3.69 14.22
N ALA A 328 10.70 3.25 14.45
CA ALA A 328 10.26 1.87 14.62
C ALA A 328 10.02 1.16 13.29
N GLY A 329 9.58 1.88 12.24
CA GLY A 329 9.28 1.31 10.93
C GLY A 329 8.75 2.32 9.93
N PHE A 330 8.55 1.85 8.70
CA PHE A 330 8.02 2.62 7.58
C PHE A 330 6.58 2.18 7.25
N LEU A 331 5.72 3.14 6.92
CA LEU A 331 4.42 2.94 6.29
C LEU A 331 4.54 3.45 4.85
N TRP A 332 4.12 2.64 3.87
CA TRP A 332 4.25 2.96 2.46
C TRP A 332 2.93 2.77 1.72
N TYR A 333 2.40 3.85 1.13
CA TYR A 333 1.18 3.80 0.31
C TYR A 333 1.38 4.59 -0.98
N GLN A 334 1.74 3.84 -2.04
CA GLN A 334 2.04 4.38 -3.36
C GLN A 334 1.90 3.29 -4.42
N GLY A 335 1.64 3.70 -5.66
CA GLY A 335 1.75 2.88 -6.86
C GLY A 335 0.94 3.42 -8.04
N GLU A 336 -0.02 4.31 -7.79
CA GLU A 336 -0.99 4.77 -8.77
C GLU A 336 -0.33 5.52 -9.95
N GLU A 337 0.69 6.35 -9.67
CA GLU A 337 1.43 7.06 -10.72
C GLU A 337 2.29 6.13 -11.61
N ASP A 338 2.53 4.88 -11.16
CA ASP A 338 3.31 3.90 -11.92
C ASP A 338 2.44 3.00 -12.81
N GLU A 339 1.14 3.25 -12.91
CA GLU A 339 0.20 2.44 -13.72
C GLU A 339 0.69 2.21 -15.16
N ALA A 340 1.12 3.28 -15.83
CA ALA A 340 1.58 3.22 -17.23
C ALA A 340 2.86 2.37 -17.43
N TYR A 341 3.57 2.06 -16.35
CA TYR A 341 4.79 1.24 -16.35
C TYR A 341 4.73 0.17 -15.26
N CYS A 342 3.54 -0.38 -14.98
CA CYS A 342 3.28 -1.26 -13.84
C CYS A 342 4.26 -2.44 -13.71
N ASP A 343 4.74 -3.00 -14.82
CA ASP A 343 5.74 -4.10 -14.82
C ASP A 343 7.07 -3.70 -14.16
N SER A 344 7.44 -2.41 -14.20
CA SER A 344 8.65 -1.88 -13.57
C SER A 344 8.58 -1.92 -12.04
N TYR A 345 7.37 -1.94 -11.46
CA TYR A 345 7.17 -1.79 -10.02
C TYR A 345 7.77 -2.94 -9.22
N ARG A 346 7.68 -4.17 -9.75
CA ARG A 346 8.26 -5.38 -9.12
C ARG A 346 9.78 -5.31 -9.00
N GLU A 347 10.46 -4.65 -9.93
CA GLU A 347 11.92 -4.44 -9.87
C GLU A 347 12.28 -3.28 -8.92
N LEU A 348 11.50 -2.19 -8.94
CA LEU A 348 11.81 -0.95 -8.23
C LEU A 348 11.49 -1.00 -6.72
N LEU A 349 10.40 -1.64 -6.31
CA LEU A 349 9.97 -1.65 -4.90
C LEU A 349 11.01 -2.29 -3.95
N PRO A 350 11.61 -3.45 -4.25
CA PRO A 350 12.69 -4.00 -3.41
C PRO A 350 13.91 -3.07 -3.29
N LEU A 351 14.25 -2.34 -4.35
CA LEU A 351 15.37 -1.41 -4.37
C LEU A 351 15.11 -0.19 -3.49
N LEU A 352 13.88 0.36 -3.53
CA LEU A 352 13.47 1.45 -2.64
C LEU A 352 13.55 1.01 -1.17
N ILE A 353 12.99 -0.17 -0.84
CA ILE A 353 13.01 -0.71 0.52
C ILE A 353 14.46 -0.87 1.03
N GLY A 354 15.34 -1.42 0.18
CA GLY A 354 16.75 -1.58 0.51
C GLY A 354 17.47 -0.26 0.72
N GLU A 355 17.24 0.72 -0.15
CA GLU A 355 17.86 2.05 -0.06
C GLU A 355 17.41 2.79 1.20
N TRP A 356 16.11 2.82 1.49
CA TRP A 356 15.58 3.48 2.69
C TRP A 356 16.09 2.82 3.97
N ARG A 357 16.08 1.47 4.07
CA ARG A 357 16.71 0.79 5.21
C ARG A 357 18.18 1.16 5.36
N GLY A 358 18.92 1.22 4.25
CA GLY A 358 20.31 1.64 4.23
C GLY A 358 20.55 3.06 4.76
N LEU A 359 19.66 4.02 4.46
CA LEU A 359 19.75 5.38 5.00
C LEU A 359 19.69 5.38 6.55
N TRP A 360 18.84 4.54 7.14
CA TRP A 360 18.65 4.43 8.60
C TRP A 360 19.63 3.48 9.29
N GLU A 361 20.26 2.54 8.58
CA GLU A 361 21.29 1.67 9.14
C GLU A 361 22.63 2.39 9.34
N ARG A 362 22.90 3.45 8.56
CA ARG A 362 24.13 4.25 8.67
C ARG A 362 24.31 4.97 10.01
N SER A 363 23.27 5.05 10.85
CA SER A 363 23.35 5.62 12.21
C SER A 363 23.63 4.59 13.32
N ASN A 364 23.79 3.31 12.97
CA ASN A 364 24.03 2.21 13.91
C ASN A 364 25.51 1.82 13.95
N ASP A 365 26.38 2.73 14.35
CA ASP A 365 27.81 2.51 14.60
C ASP A 365 28.09 1.77 15.92
N GLY A 366 27.09 1.12 16.52
CA GLY A 366 27.22 0.20 17.66
C GLY A 366 27.23 -1.26 17.22
N GLU A 367 28.18 -2.05 17.75
CA GLU A 367 28.26 -3.51 17.56
C GLU A 367 26.94 -4.20 17.93
N GLY A 368 26.14 -4.53 16.93
CA GLY A 368 24.90 -5.28 17.07
C GLY A 368 24.13 -5.22 15.76
N LYS A 369 23.91 -6.36 15.11
CA LYS A 369 23.05 -6.47 13.93
C LYS A 369 21.64 -6.05 14.39
N THR A 370 21.21 -4.82 14.09
CA THR A 370 19.82 -4.45 14.33
C THR A 370 18.95 -5.22 13.35
N ASP A 371 17.85 -5.80 13.80
CA ASP A 371 16.86 -6.37 12.90
C ASP A 371 16.44 -5.31 11.86
N ALA A 372 16.31 -5.73 10.61
CA ALA A 372 15.95 -4.84 9.51
C ALA A 372 14.64 -4.11 9.85
N LEU A 373 14.62 -2.80 9.67
CA LEU A 373 13.45 -1.96 9.97
C LEU A 373 12.18 -2.50 9.29
N PRO A 374 11.08 -2.73 10.03
CA PRO A 374 9.79 -3.09 9.47
C PRO A 374 9.36 -2.12 8.37
N PHE A 375 8.81 -2.66 7.28
CA PHE A 375 8.28 -1.89 6.16
C PHE A 375 6.87 -2.40 5.85
N LEU A 376 5.85 -1.60 6.12
CA LEU A 376 4.45 -1.96 5.96
C LEU A 376 3.87 -1.28 4.73
N ILE A 377 3.43 -2.07 3.76
CA ILE A 377 2.90 -1.63 2.48
C ILE A 377 1.37 -1.65 2.55
N VAL A 378 0.72 -0.59 2.07
CA VAL A 378 -0.70 -0.60 1.75
C VAL A 378 -0.84 -1.04 0.30
N GLN A 379 -1.47 -2.20 0.08
CA GLN A 379 -1.80 -2.62 -1.28
C GLN A 379 -2.73 -1.59 -1.93
N LEU A 380 -2.64 -1.41 -3.25
CA LEU A 380 -3.58 -0.52 -3.94
C LEU A 380 -5.03 -1.07 -3.83
N PRO A 381 -6.01 -0.22 -3.48
CA PRO A 381 -7.42 -0.60 -3.40
C PRO A 381 -8.02 -0.79 -4.80
N GLN A 382 -9.31 -1.07 -4.90
CA GLN A 382 -10.00 -1.06 -6.19
C GLN A 382 -10.11 0.35 -6.77
N TRP A 383 -9.86 0.47 -8.07
CA TRP A 383 -10.08 1.69 -8.83
C TRP A 383 -10.20 1.39 -10.31
N ILE A 384 -11.08 2.13 -10.99
CA ILE A 384 -11.12 2.25 -12.44
C ILE A 384 -11.79 3.59 -12.77
N ASP A 385 -11.32 4.28 -13.80
CA ASP A 385 -12.06 5.44 -14.31
C ASP A 385 -13.31 5.00 -15.07
N LYS A 386 -14.36 5.82 -15.04
CA LYS A 386 -15.64 5.51 -15.66
C LYS A 386 -15.58 5.33 -17.17
N THR A 387 -14.64 5.98 -17.86
CA THR A 387 -14.54 5.93 -19.32
C THR A 387 -14.01 4.56 -19.73
N THR A 388 -12.94 4.10 -19.09
CA THR A 388 -12.38 2.76 -19.26
C THR A 388 -13.39 1.68 -18.87
N ALA A 389 -14.10 1.88 -17.76
CA ALA A 389 -15.15 0.96 -17.32
C ALA A 389 -16.29 0.85 -18.34
N ALA A 390 -16.83 1.97 -18.83
CA ALA A 390 -17.90 2.01 -19.82
C ALA A 390 -17.48 1.43 -21.19
N ALA A 391 -16.20 1.54 -21.53
CA ALA A 391 -15.62 0.93 -22.73
C ALA A 391 -15.35 -0.58 -22.56
N HIS A 392 -15.52 -1.15 -21.36
CA HIS A 392 -15.11 -2.51 -21.02
C HIS A 392 -13.64 -2.80 -21.38
N ALA A 393 -12.77 -1.83 -21.17
CA ALA A 393 -11.39 -1.81 -21.65
C ALA A 393 -10.35 -1.76 -20.50
N ASP A 394 -10.62 -2.44 -19.38
CA ASP A 394 -9.70 -2.50 -18.25
C ASP A 394 -8.32 -3.01 -18.69
N PRO A 395 -7.26 -2.18 -18.58
CA PRO A 395 -5.91 -2.55 -19.05
C PRO A 395 -5.23 -3.58 -18.14
N LEU A 396 -5.81 -3.88 -16.97
CA LEU A 396 -5.27 -4.82 -15.98
C LEU A 396 -3.90 -4.42 -15.40
N HIS A 397 -3.58 -3.13 -15.39
CA HIS A 397 -2.33 -2.61 -14.81
C HIS A 397 -2.33 -2.65 -13.26
N TRP A 398 -3.44 -2.26 -12.63
CA TRP A 398 -3.57 -2.25 -11.17
C TRP A 398 -3.33 -3.61 -10.50
N PRO A 399 -3.90 -4.75 -10.98
CA PRO A 399 -3.59 -6.05 -10.39
C PRO A 399 -2.11 -6.45 -10.52
N VAL A 400 -1.38 -5.98 -11.55
CA VAL A 400 0.08 -6.20 -11.67
C VAL A 400 0.82 -5.48 -10.54
N ILE A 401 0.46 -4.25 -10.22
CA ILE A 401 1.05 -3.49 -9.11
C ILE A 401 0.71 -4.16 -7.76
N ARG A 402 -0.54 -4.58 -7.57
CA ARG A 402 -0.98 -5.28 -6.34
C ARG A 402 -0.20 -6.58 -6.12
N GLU A 403 0.07 -7.33 -7.18
CA GLU A 403 0.91 -8.54 -7.13
C GLU A 403 2.36 -8.18 -6.76
N ALA A 404 2.94 -7.14 -7.36
CA ALA A 404 4.29 -6.68 -7.03
C ALA A 404 4.43 -6.24 -5.56
N GLN A 405 3.44 -5.53 -5.02
CA GLN A 405 3.39 -5.14 -3.60
C GLN A 405 3.35 -6.38 -2.70
N TRP A 406 2.52 -7.36 -3.05
CA TRP A 406 2.39 -8.59 -2.28
C TRP A 406 3.64 -9.48 -2.35
N ASP A 407 4.28 -9.56 -3.52
CA ASP A 407 5.53 -10.30 -3.71
C ASP A 407 6.67 -9.73 -2.86
N ALA A 408 6.74 -8.41 -2.70
CA ALA A 408 7.74 -7.78 -1.83
C ALA A 408 7.62 -8.27 -0.38
N ALA A 409 6.41 -8.38 0.16
CA ALA A 409 6.19 -8.91 1.51
C ALA A 409 6.53 -10.42 1.63
N ARG A 410 6.29 -11.21 0.58
CA ARG A 410 6.64 -12.64 0.58
C ARG A 410 8.15 -12.90 0.45
N THR A 411 8.89 -11.99 -0.17
CA THR A 411 10.28 -12.24 -0.58
C THR A 411 11.31 -11.47 0.24
N ILE A 412 10.91 -10.41 0.94
CA ILE A 412 11.81 -9.54 1.71
C ILE A 412 11.48 -9.67 3.20
N ALA A 413 12.47 -10.00 4.02
CA ALA A 413 12.29 -10.10 5.46
C ALA A 413 11.84 -8.75 6.09
N ASN A 414 10.98 -8.85 7.11
CA ASN A 414 10.38 -7.71 7.81
C ASN A 414 9.63 -6.74 6.89
N VAL A 415 9.11 -7.22 5.76
CA VAL A 415 8.18 -6.48 4.90
C VAL A 415 6.82 -7.15 5.00
N TYR A 416 5.79 -6.35 5.21
CA TYR A 416 4.42 -6.82 5.37
C TYR A 416 3.51 -6.00 4.48
N THR A 417 2.41 -6.58 3.98
CA THR A 417 1.44 -5.87 3.14
C THR A 417 0.06 -6.04 3.74
N ILE A 418 -0.69 -4.96 3.88
CA ILE A 418 -2.12 -5.03 4.16
C ILE A 418 -2.91 -5.11 2.86
N THR A 419 -3.87 -6.03 2.78
CA THR A 419 -4.79 -6.14 1.65
C THR A 419 -5.92 -5.12 1.79
N THR A 420 -6.24 -4.45 0.69
CA THR A 420 -7.30 -3.41 0.60
C THR A 420 -8.19 -3.61 -0.63
N ILE A 421 -8.18 -4.82 -1.22
CA ILE A 421 -8.97 -5.13 -2.42
C ILE A 421 -10.49 -5.09 -2.18
N ASP A 422 -10.93 -5.04 -0.93
CA ASP A 422 -12.31 -4.80 -0.51
C ASP A 422 -12.64 -3.31 -0.30
N CYS A 423 -11.63 -2.45 -0.41
CA CYS A 423 -11.72 -1.00 -0.34
C CYS A 423 -11.66 -0.40 -1.75
N GLY A 424 -11.89 0.90 -1.86
CA GLY A 424 -11.87 1.63 -3.12
C GLY A 424 -13.19 2.33 -3.42
N GLU A 425 -13.17 3.25 -4.37
CA GLU A 425 -14.34 3.99 -4.81
C GLU A 425 -14.34 4.05 -6.34
N PHE A 426 -15.50 3.85 -6.96
CA PHE A 426 -15.64 3.83 -8.40
C PHE A 426 -15.40 5.23 -8.96
N ASP A 427 -14.60 5.36 -10.02
CA ASP A 427 -14.23 6.65 -10.64
C ASP A 427 -13.53 7.64 -9.68
N ASN A 428 -13.10 7.19 -8.49
CA ASN A 428 -12.35 7.99 -7.54
C ASN A 428 -11.04 7.30 -7.13
N ILE A 429 -9.93 7.81 -7.65
CA ILE A 429 -8.59 7.28 -7.37
C ILE A 429 -8.13 7.54 -5.92
N HIS A 430 -8.82 8.45 -5.23
CA HIS A 430 -8.57 8.83 -3.84
C HIS A 430 -9.76 8.46 -2.95
N PRO A 431 -10.01 7.16 -2.68
CA PRO A 431 -11.15 6.73 -1.87
C PRO A 431 -11.14 7.42 -0.51
N THR A 432 -12.28 7.92 -0.05
CA THR A 432 -12.38 8.77 1.14
C THR A 432 -12.22 7.98 2.44
N ASP A 433 -12.49 6.68 2.45
CA ASP A 433 -12.20 5.81 3.60
C ASP A 433 -10.69 5.60 3.77
N LYS A 434 -10.11 6.37 4.69
CA LYS A 434 -8.73 6.20 5.16
C LYS A 434 -8.62 5.51 6.52
N ARG A 435 -9.76 5.25 7.16
CA ARG A 435 -9.80 4.61 8.47
C ARG A 435 -9.46 3.14 8.36
N THR A 436 -10.08 2.43 7.41
CA THR A 436 -9.83 1.00 7.19
C THR A 436 -8.35 0.69 6.93
N PRO A 437 -7.66 1.32 5.96
CA PRO A 437 -6.24 1.06 5.75
C PRO A 437 -5.37 1.50 6.95
N GLY A 438 -5.68 2.62 7.60
CA GLY A 438 -4.93 3.08 8.78
C GLY A 438 -5.03 2.10 9.96
N GLU A 439 -6.22 1.61 10.27
CA GLU A 439 -6.41 0.63 11.36
C GLU A 439 -5.82 -0.74 11.01
N ARG A 440 -5.88 -1.18 9.75
CA ARG A 440 -5.20 -2.42 9.29
C ARG A 440 -3.68 -2.32 9.38
N LEU A 441 -3.09 -1.17 9.05
CA LEU A 441 -1.65 -0.94 9.26
C LEU A 441 -1.29 -1.07 10.75
N ALA A 442 -2.13 -0.54 11.65
CA ALA A 442 -1.86 -0.62 13.09
C ALA A 442 -1.94 -2.06 13.59
N ASP A 443 -2.94 -2.83 13.13
CA ASP A 443 -3.06 -4.26 13.43
C ASP A 443 -1.84 -5.05 12.92
N CYS A 444 -1.40 -4.77 11.69
CA CYS A 444 -0.19 -5.33 11.10
C CYS A 444 1.06 -5.04 11.96
N ALA A 445 1.24 -3.78 12.39
CA ALA A 445 2.35 -3.42 13.29
C ALA A 445 2.24 -4.12 14.65
N LEU A 446 1.05 -4.12 15.28
CA LEU A 446 0.82 -4.80 16.55
C LEU A 446 1.16 -6.28 16.48
N ARG A 447 0.75 -6.95 15.40
CA ARG A 447 0.97 -8.39 15.18
C ARG A 447 2.44 -8.73 14.93
N HIS A 448 3.09 -8.02 14.01
CA HIS A 448 4.41 -8.41 13.49
C HIS A 448 5.58 -7.70 14.18
N VAL A 449 5.37 -6.49 14.71
CA VAL A 449 6.41 -5.69 15.37
C VAL A 449 6.29 -5.78 16.89
N TYR A 450 5.07 -5.76 17.43
CA TYR A 450 4.83 -5.78 18.88
C TYR A 450 4.37 -7.15 19.43
N GLY A 451 4.33 -8.18 18.59
CA GLY A 451 4.10 -9.57 19.02
C GLY A 451 2.68 -9.90 19.50
N ARG A 452 1.68 -9.07 19.17
CA ARG A 452 0.25 -9.30 19.49
C ARG A 452 -0.34 -10.39 18.59
N THR A 453 -0.04 -11.65 18.94
CA THR A 453 -0.50 -12.85 18.19
C THR A 453 -2.01 -13.06 18.22
N ASP A 454 -2.74 -12.33 19.05
CA ASP A 454 -4.20 -12.33 19.15
C ASP A 454 -4.90 -11.49 18.08
N ILE A 455 -4.15 -10.71 17.29
CA ILE A 455 -4.69 -9.86 16.23
C ILE A 455 -4.54 -10.55 14.88
N ALA A 456 -5.66 -10.75 14.19
CA ALA A 456 -5.68 -11.27 12.82
C ALA A 456 -5.32 -10.17 11.82
N VAL A 457 -4.41 -10.47 10.89
CA VAL A 457 -3.92 -9.52 9.87
C VAL A 457 -3.79 -10.14 8.48
N ASP A 458 -3.83 -11.47 8.40
CA ASP A 458 -3.68 -12.23 7.16
C ASP A 458 -5.05 -12.69 6.66
N GLY A 459 -5.39 -12.33 5.43
CA GLY A 459 -6.54 -12.87 4.70
C GLY A 459 -6.26 -14.26 4.11
N PRO A 460 -7.26 -14.92 3.50
CA PRO A 460 -7.07 -16.24 2.90
C PRO A 460 -5.96 -16.25 1.84
N GLU A 461 -4.95 -17.09 2.01
CA GLU A 461 -3.81 -17.17 1.09
C GLU A 461 -3.79 -18.50 0.32
N LEU A 462 -3.70 -18.45 -1.00
CA LEU A 462 -3.65 -19.65 -1.83
C LEU A 462 -2.35 -20.44 -1.59
N ILE A 463 -2.47 -21.67 -1.07
CA ILE A 463 -1.33 -22.57 -0.85
C ILE A 463 -1.28 -23.72 -1.87
N GLY A 464 -2.41 -24.13 -2.45
CA GLY A 464 -2.47 -25.26 -3.38
C GLY A 464 -3.56 -25.12 -4.42
N ALA A 465 -3.32 -25.67 -5.61
CA ALA A 465 -4.34 -25.82 -6.65
C ALA A 465 -4.24 -27.24 -7.23
N THR A 466 -5.39 -27.87 -7.53
CA THR A 466 -5.44 -29.21 -8.13
C THR A 466 -6.57 -29.28 -9.15
N VAL A 467 -6.25 -29.76 -10.35
CA VAL A 467 -7.22 -29.96 -11.43
C VAL A 467 -7.83 -31.36 -11.31
N GLY A 468 -9.15 -31.43 -11.16
CA GLY A 468 -9.92 -32.67 -11.22
C GLY A 468 -10.63 -32.81 -12.56
N SER A 469 -10.55 -33.98 -13.19
CA SER A 469 -11.46 -34.37 -14.27
C SER A 469 -12.72 -34.97 -13.65
N ALA A 470 -13.88 -34.34 -13.84
CA ALA A 470 -15.14 -34.95 -13.45
C ALA A 470 -15.50 -36.06 -14.45
N ALA A 471 -15.07 -37.27 -14.16
CA ALA A 471 -15.96 -38.41 -14.28
C ALA A 471 -16.25 -38.91 -12.86
N VAL A 472 -17.51 -39.24 -12.61
CA VAL A 472 -18.04 -39.93 -11.42
C VAL A 472 -18.67 -39.03 -10.34
N THR A 473 -20.00 -39.04 -10.39
CA THR A 473 -20.95 -38.87 -9.29
C THR A 473 -20.43 -39.29 -7.91
N GLY A 474 -20.42 -38.35 -6.98
CA GLY A 474 -20.46 -38.61 -5.53
C GLY A 474 -19.26 -39.37 -4.97
N THR A 475 -18.15 -38.69 -4.70
CA THR A 475 -17.20 -39.17 -3.68
C THR A 475 -16.71 -38.00 -2.84
N VAL A 476 -16.92 -38.11 -1.53
CA VAL A 476 -16.44 -37.21 -0.49
C VAL A 476 -14.92 -37.13 -0.57
N ILE A 477 -14.37 -35.95 -0.83
CA ILE A 477 -12.93 -35.68 -0.67
C ILE A 477 -12.66 -35.72 0.84
N SER A 478 -12.03 -36.80 1.30
CA SER A 478 -11.60 -36.94 2.68
C SER A 478 -10.48 -35.94 2.99
N THR A 479 -10.71 -35.07 3.95
CA THR A 479 -9.73 -34.15 4.52
C THR A 479 -8.55 -34.92 5.10
N VAL A 480 -7.33 -34.63 4.63
CA VAL A 480 -6.11 -34.98 5.35
C VAL A 480 -5.76 -33.80 6.24
N THR A 481 -6.16 -33.88 7.52
CA THR A 481 -5.60 -33.03 8.57
C THR A 481 -4.17 -33.50 8.86
N SER A 482 -3.16 -32.75 8.42
CA SER A 482 -1.83 -32.81 9.01
C SER A 482 -1.72 -31.70 10.05
N ALA A 483 -1.53 -32.10 11.30
CA ALA A 483 -1.25 -31.20 12.41
C ALA A 483 0.01 -30.37 12.14
N ARG A 484 -0.02 -29.12 12.62
CA ARG A 484 1.10 -28.18 12.65
C ARG A 484 2.24 -28.75 13.50
N ASP A 485 3.43 -28.80 12.94
CA ASP A 485 4.68 -28.69 13.70
C ASP A 485 5.30 -27.34 13.31
N ASP A 486 5.65 -26.57 14.35
CA ASP A 486 6.28 -25.27 14.28
C ASP A 486 7.55 -25.30 13.43
N HIS A 487 7.67 -24.40 12.46
CA HIS A 487 8.93 -24.18 11.74
C HIS A 487 9.43 -22.76 11.95
N ASP A 488 10.28 -22.64 12.95
CA ASP A 488 11.32 -21.64 13.06
C ASP A 488 12.62 -22.22 12.46
N ALA A 489 13.48 -21.34 11.94
CA ALA A 489 14.86 -21.54 11.47
C ALA A 489 15.18 -22.15 10.07
N ALA A 490 15.84 -21.28 9.28
CA ALA A 490 17.01 -21.51 8.41
C ALA A 490 16.90 -22.41 7.16
N ARG A 491 16.78 -21.76 5.99
CA ARG A 491 17.09 -22.36 4.67
C ARG A 491 18.54 -22.07 4.27
N THR A 492 19.35 -23.12 4.21
CA THR A 492 20.55 -23.19 3.38
C THR A 492 20.26 -24.02 2.14
N ALA A 493 20.70 -23.52 0.98
CA ALA A 493 20.60 -24.14 -0.32
C ALA A 493 21.33 -25.50 -0.39
N ASP A 494 20.77 -26.46 -1.14
CA ASP A 494 21.54 -27.14 -2.19
C ASP A 494 20.65 -27.85 -3.22
N SER A 495 21.15 -27.91 -4.44
CA SER A 495 20.52 -28.50 -5.64
C SER A 495 20.79 -30.01 -5.70
N ALA A 496 19.85 -30.81 -6.24
CA ALA A 496 20.19 -31.99 -7.05
C ALA A 496 18.98 -32.56 -7.80
N TYR A 497 19.13 -32.63 -9.12
CA TYR A 497 18.42 -33.53 -10.04
C TYR A 497 18.66 -35.01 -9.69
N VAL A 498 17.62 -35.84 -9.71
CA VAL A 498 17.72 -37.27 -10.05
C VAL A 498 16.44 -37.72 -10.79
N THR A 499 16.63 -38.36 -11.95
CA THR A 499 15.65 -39.00 -12.83
C THR A 499 15.50 -40.50 -12.56
N ASP A 500 14.36 -41.05 -13.02
CA ASP A 500 14.01 -42.46 -13.28
C ASP A 500 13.88 -43.43 -12.08
N ASP A 501 12.74 -44.12 -11.96
CA ASP A 501 12.52 -45.35 -12.74
C ASP A 501 11.11 -45.93 -12.55
N ALA A 502 10.63 -46.62 -13.59
CA ALA A 502 9.31 -47.23 -13.72
C ALA A 502 9.14 -48.53 -12.92
N ASN A 503 7.91 -48.86 -12.48
CA ASN A 503 7.45 -50.26 -12.52
C ASN A 503 5.92 -50.42 -12.49
N ASP A 504 5.42 -50.83 -13.66
CA ASP A 504 4.38 -51.84 -13.96
C ASP A 504 3.53 -52.43 -12.83
N SER A 505 2.20 -52.32 -12.96
CA SER A 505 1.34 -53.51 -12.91
C SER A 505 -0.02 -53.26 -13.59
N ASN A 506 -0.11 -53.75 -14.82
CA ASN A 506 -1.33 -53.96 -15.58
C ASN A 506 -2.31 -54.91 -14.86
N VAL A 507 -3.54 -54.47 -14.61
CA VAL A 507 -4.70 -55.35 -14.40
C VAL A 507 -5.64 -55.17 -15.59
N ARG A 508 -5.74 -56.22 -16.41
CA ARG A 508 -6.74 -56.36 -17.47
C ARG A 508 -8.11 -56.65 -16.85
N VAL A 509 -9.14 -55.91 -17.25
CA VAL A 509 -10.53 -56.38 -17.19
C VAL A 509 -11.15 -56.16 -18.58
N ASP A 510 -11.90 -57.19 -18.98
CA ASP A 510 -12.39 -57.57 -20.29
C ASP A 510 -13.51 -56.66 -20.80
N ASP A 511 -13.43 -56.25 -22.08
CA ASP A 511 -14.53 -55.61 -22.81
C ASP A 511 -15.44 -56.69 -23.40
N SER A 512 -16.73 -56.69 -23.06
CA SER A 512 -17.77 -57.07 -24.04
C SER A 512 -19.18 -56.63 -23.63
N ALA A 513 -19.80 -55.91 -24.56
CA ALA A 513 -21.24 -55.79 -24.84
C ALA A 513 -22.13 -55.14 -23.76
N ASP A 514 -22.56 -53.91 -24.02
CA ASP A 514 -23.91 -53.68 -24.55
C ASP A 514 -23.95 -52.32 -25.26
N ALA A 515 -24.29 -52.35 -26.54
CA ALA A 515 -24.57 -51.20 -27.36
C ALA A 515 -26.09 -50.98 -27.34
N ASP A 516 -26.54 -49.94 -26.66
CA ASP A 516 -27.82 -49.29 -26.95
C ASP A 516 -27.64 -47.79 -26.72
N GLY A 517 -27.89 -47.04 -27.79
CA GLY A 517 -27.62 -45.60 -27.89
C GLY A 517 -28.56 -44.76 -27.04
N ASP A 518 -27.95 -43.92 -26.22
CA ASP A 518 -28.44 -42.60 -25.86
C ASP A 518 -27.18 -41.72 -25.75
N GLU A 519 -26.86 -40.98 -26.83
CA GLU A 519 -25.75 -40.03 -26.82
C GLU A 519 -26.15 -38.83 -25.95
N SER A 520 -25.92 -38.97 -24.64
CA SER A 520 -26.00 -37.84 -23.72
C SER A 520 -24.89 -36.85 -24.04
N GLN A 521 -25.26 -35.64 -24.40
CA GLN A 521 -24.41 -34.45 -24.41
C GLN A 521 -23.77 -34.31 -23.00
N CYS A 522 -22.54 -34.80 -22.83
CA CYS A 522 -21.85 -34.68 -21.55
C CYS A 522 -21.24 -33.28 -21.45
N ASP A 523 -21.95 -32.37 -20.77
CA ASP A 523 -21.35 -31.14 -20.24
C ASP A 523 -20.20 -31.54 -19.31
N HIS A 524 -18.96 -31.45 -19.78
CA HIS A 524 -17.80 -31.72 -18.96
C HIS A 524 -17.59 -30.55 -17.99
N THR A 525 -18.10 -30.66 -16.76
CA THR A 525 -17.76 -29.68 -15.72
C THR A 525 -16.30 -29.88 -15.30
N ILE A 526 -15.46 -28.91 -15.61
CA ILE A 526 -14.08 -28.88 -15.12
C ILE A 526 -14.09 -28.39 -13.69
N THR A 527 -13.36 -29.09 -12.82
CA THR A 527 -13.25 -28.74 -11.40
C THR A 527 -11.82 -28.38 -11.04
N VAL A 528 -11.59 -27.18 -10.49
CA VAL A 528 -10.29 -26.79 -9.92
C VAL A 528 -10.48 -26.57 -8.42
N ALA A 529 -9.78 -27.35 -7.60
CA ALA A 529 -9.80 -27.20 -6.14
C ALA A 529 -8.62 -26.33 -5.70
N LEU A 530 -8.92 -25.24 -5.00
CA LEU A 530 -7.96 -24.28 -4.46
C LEU A 530 -7.95 -24.36 -2.94
N ARG A 531 -6.81 -24.66 -2.34
CA ARG A 531 -6.65 -24.74 -0.87
C ARG A 531 -6.04 -23.45 -0.34
N PHE A 532 -6.58 -22.95 0.76
CA PHE A 532 -6.16 -21.69 1.37
C PHE A 532 -5.61 -21.91 2.80
N ASP A 533 -4.59 -21.13 3.17
CA ASP A 533 -4.24 -20.87 4.57
C ASP A 533 -5.04 -19.66 5.09
N HIS A 534 -5.04 -19.44 6.40
CA HIS A 534 -5.82 -18.38 7.07
C HIS A 534 -7.32 -18.42 6.69
N ALA A 535 -7.84 -19.63 6.43
CA ALA A 535 -9.17 -19.89 5.90
C ALA A 535 -10.20 -20.25 6.98
N ASP A 536 -9.88 -20.03 8.26
CA ASP A 536 -10.84 -20.24 9.34
C ASP A 536 -12.04 -19.30 9.12
N GLY A 537 -13.24 -19.86 9.01
CA GLY A 537 -14.45 -19.09 8.69
C GLY A 537 -14.53 -18.58 7.24
N LEU A 538 -13.81 -19.20 6.29
CA LEU A 538 -13.84 -18.84 4.87
C LEU A 538 -15.27 -18.70 4.34
N HIS A 539 -15.56 -17.56 3.74
CA HIS A 539 -16.86 -17.25 3.17
C HIS A 539 -16.73 -16.29 1.99
N PHE A 540 -17.77 -16.27 1.17
CA PHE A 540 -17.98 -15.16 0.25
C PHE A 540 -18.69 -14.02 0.96
N ASP A 541 -18.34 -12.78 0.62
CA ASP A 541 -18.88 -11.53 1.13
C ASP A 541 -20.39 -11.54 1.45
N GLY A 542 -20.77 -10.78 2.47
CA GLY A 542 -22.17 -10.62 2.87
C GLY A 542 -22.99 -9.76 1.92
N THR A 543 -22.38 -9.17 0.89
CA THR A 543 -22.94 -8.14 0.01
C THR A 543 -22.46 -8.43 -1.40
N THR A 544 -23.30 -8.27 -2.42
CA THR A 544 -22.80 -8.15 -3.79
C THR A 544 -21.80 -6.98 -3.80
N PRO A 545 -20.51 -7.15 -4.11
CA PRO A 545 -19.64 -6.00 -4.37
C PRO A 545 -20.21 -5.30 -5.59
N GLY A 546 -20.51 -4.01 -5.45
CA GLY A 546 -20.95 -3.07 -6.49
C GLY A 546 -21.79 -3.69 -7.60
N THR A 547 -23.11 -3.56 -7.55
CA THR A 547 -24.06 -3.79 -8.66
C THR A 547 -23.39 -4.10 -10.01
N TYR A 548 -23.10 -5.38 -10.25
CA TYR A 548 -22.88 -5.89 -11.58
C TYR A 548 -24.25 -5.88 -12.27
N GLY A 549 -24.57 -4.75 -12.91
CA GLY A 549 -25.83 -4.52 -13.59
C GLY A 549 -26.01 -3.05 -13.95
N ASP A 550 -25.90 -2.77 -15.24
CA ASP A 550 -26.12 -1.50 -15.92
C ASP A 550 -25.12 -0.37 -15.65
N ALA A 551 -24.32 -0.08 -16.67
CA ALA A 551 -23.97 1.29 -17.00
C ALA A 551 -25.27 2.07 -17.26
N GLY A 552 -25.93 2.51 -16.19
CA GLY A 552 -27.27 3.08 -16.30
C GLY A 552 -27.88 3.51 -14.97
N ALA A 553 -27.72 4.80 -14.68
CA ALA A 553 -28.55 5.63 -13.82
C ALA A 553 -28.48 5.42 -12.28
N ASP A 554 -28.15 6.53 -11.63
CA ASP A 554 -28.55 6.94 -10.28
C ASP A 554 -27.85 6.26 -9.10
N ASN A 555 -26.65 6.76 -8.78
CA ASN A 555 -26.19 6.96 -7.40
C ASN A 555 -25.25 8.18 -7.33
N ASP A 556 -25.80 9.36 -7.62
CA ASP A 556 -25.17 10.68 -7.42
C ASP A 556 -25.17 11.06 -5.92
N ASN A 557 -24.45 10.33 -5.08
CA ASN A 557 -24.27 10.73 -3.68
C ASN A 557 -22.93 10.22 -3.13
N GLY A 558 -21.84 10.68 -3.75
CA GLY A 558 -20.51 10.69 -3.16
C GLY A 558 -20.02 12.13 -3.16
N GLY A 559 -19.99 12.76 -1.99
CA GLY A 559 -19.40 14.09 -1.81
C GLY A 559 -17.90 14.02 -2.12
N ASP A 560 -17.56 14.27 -3.37
CA ASP A 560 -16.19 14.31 -3.87
C ASP A 560 -15.46 15.52 -3.30
N HIS A 561 -14.60 15.30 -2.30
CA HIS A 561 -13.58 16.26 -1.90
C HIS A 561 -12.24 15.79 -2.47
N ASN A 562 -11.78 16.46 -3.53
CA ASN A 562 -10.38 16.39 -3.92
C ASN A 562 -9.75 17.76 -3.75
N ASP A 563 -8.64 17.75 -3.03
CA ASP A 563 -7.93 18.90 -2.51
C ASP A 563 -7.06 19.53 -3.58
N GLY A 564 -7.46 20.72 -4.00
CA GLY A 564 -6.49 21.71 -4.44
C GLY A 564 -5.62 22.07 -3.24
N ASN A 565 -4.32 21.79 -3.35
CA ASN A 565 -3.31 22.31 -2.44
C ASN A 565 -3.41 23.85 -2.40
N ASP A 566 -4.08 24.41 -1.39
CA ASP A 566 -4.13 25.85 -1.17
C ASP A 566 -3.89 26.22 0.30
N SER A 567 -2.82 26.97 0.46
CA SER A 567 -2.37 27.62 1.68
C SER A 567 -3.06 28.98 1.81
N GLY A 568 -4.05 29.11 2.72
CA GLY A 568 -4.29 30.37 3.43
C GLY A 568 -5.70 30.98 3.44
N SER A 569 -6.16 31.29 4.67
CA SER A 569 -7.00 32.43 5.09
C SER A 569 -8.55 32.37 5.03
N ASN A 570 -9.12 31.86 6.15
CA ASN A 570 -10.14 32.42 7.07
C ASN A 570 -11.38 33.26 6.62
N ALA A 571 -12.53 32.82 7.21
CA ALA A 571 -13.61 33.56 7.90
C ALA A 571 -14.99 33.75 7.21
N GLY A 572 -16.03 33.14 7.83
CA GLY A 572 -17.44 33.48 7.66
C GLY A 572 -18.38 32.70 8.62
N ASN A 573 -18.86 33.38 9.66
CA ASN A 573 -19.60 32.89 10.85
C ASN A 573 -21.12 32.70 10.62
N GLY A 574 -21.77 31.78 11.35
CA GLY A 574 -23.25 31.69 11.38
C GLY A 574 -23.90 30.55 12.19
N GLY A 575 -23.92 30.67 13.52
CA GLY A 575 -25.04 30.41 14.47
C GLY A 575 -26.00 29.19 14.37
N ALA A 576 -26.02 28.43 15.49
CA ALA A 576 -27.20 28.11 16.34
C ALA A 576 -27.90 26.71 16.26
N ASP A 577 -27.73 25.98 17.38
CA ASP A 577 -28.78 25.44 18.30
C ASP A 577 -29.25 23.95 18.24
N SER A 578 -29.19 23.31 19.43
CA SER A 578 -29.92 22.14 19.96
C SER A 578 -29.76 20.75 19.28
N GLY A 579 -29.65 19.59 19.94
CA GLY A 579 -29.75 19.13 21.33
C GLY A 579 -29.92 17.58 21.36
N ALA A 580 -29.68 16.97 22.53
CA ALA A 580 -29.93 15.55 22.93
C ALA A 580 -28.98 14.46 22.37
N ASP A 581 -28.10 13.84 23.17
CA ASP A 581 -28.29 12.82 24.24
C ASP A 581 -28.62 11.41 23.72
N GLY A 582 -27.75 10.43 24.02
CA GLY A 582 -27.87 9.05 23.55
C GLY A 582 -26.62 8.18 23.76
N THR A 583 -26.54 7.58 24.95
CA THR A 583 -25.50 6.72 25.52
C THR A 583 -25.18 5.39 24.80
N HIS A 584 -23.87 5.06 24.78
CA HIS A 584 -23.16 3.79 25.03
C HIS A 584 -23.72 2.41 24.61
N GLY A 585 -22.84 1.60 24.02
CA GLY A 585 -22.94 0.13 24.05
C GLY A 585 -21.82 -0.58 23.29
N THR A 586 -20.66 -0.77 23.94
CA THR A 586 -19.60 -1.69 23.51
C THR A 586 -20.04 -3.15 23.73
N GLY A 587 -19.78 -4.04 22.77
CA GLY A 587 -20.22 -5.44 22.85
C GLY A 587 -19.28 -6.38 22.09
N ILE A 588 -18.34 -6.95 22.82
CA ILE A 588 -17.53 -8.13 22.45
C ILE A 588 -18.47 -9.33 22.34
N ILE A 589 -18.37 -10.14 21.28
CA ILE A 589 -19.04 -11.46 21.22
C ILE A 589 -18.03 -12.56 20.90
N ASN A 590 -17.77 -13.36 21.94
CA ASN A 590 -17.13 -14.67 21.87
C ASN A 590 -18.03 -15.70 21.16
N GLY A 591 -17.41 -16.62 20.43
CA GLY A 591 -18.07 -17.63 19.62
C GLY A 591 -18.90 -18.67 20.39
N ALA A 592 -19.95 -19.15 19.72
CA ALA A 592 -20.57 -20.46 19.94
C ALA A 592 -21.42 -20.89 18.71
N GLY A 593 -21.04 -22.02 18.11
CA GLY A 593 -21.85 -23.00 17.39
C GLY A 593 -22.95 -22.54 16.40
N ILE A 594 -22.69 -22.70 15.09
CA ILE A 594 -23.74 -22.57 14.07
C ILE A 594 -24.41 -23.93 13.82
N ALA A 595 -25.66 -24.05 14.28
CA ALA A 595 -26.64 -25.00 13.76
C ALA A 595 -27.45 -24.34 12.64
N ASN A 596 -27.89 -25.13 11.66
CA ASN A 596 -28.67 -24.72 10.49
C ASN A 596 -29.81 -23.73 10.80
N GLY A 597 -29.65 -22.48 10.38
CA GLY A 597 -30.66 -21.42 10.43
C GLY A 597 -30.10 -20.13 9.84
N THR A 598 -30.92 -19.37 9.11
CA THR A 598 -30.61 -18.00 8.65
C THR A 598 -30.17 -17.11 9.81
N ASP A 599 -29.13 -16.32 9.62
CA ASP A 599 -28.61 -15.37 10.62
C ASP A 599 -29.26 -13.98 10.54
N ASP A 600 -28.92 -13.13 11.51
CA ASP A 600 -29.55 -11.84 11.83
C ASP A 600 -29.51 -10.79 10.69
N ASN A 601 -28.85 -11.09 9.57
CA ASN A 601 -28.78 -10.27 8.36
C ASN A 601 -29.64 -10.80 7.19
N GLY A 602 -30.46 -11.83 7.41
CA GLY A 602 -31.47 -12.29 6.46
C GLY A 602 -30.95 -13.05 5.23
N LYS A 603 -29.69 -13.52 5.24
CA LYS A 603 -29.11 -14.33 4.14
C LYS A 603 -29.04 -15.82 4.47
N SER A 604 -29.14 -16.66 3.43
CA SER A 604 -29.05 -18.11 3.60
C SER A 604 -27.59 -18.57 3.75
N ALA A 605 -27.35 -19.64 4.51
CA ALA A 605 -26.01 -20.26 4.60
C ALA A 605 -25.44 -20.67 3.23
N ALA A 606 -26.30 -20.92 2.24
CA ALA A 606 -25.92 -21.25 0.86
C ALA A 606 -25.29 -20.06 0.13
N SER A 607 -25.82 -18.84 0.31
CA SER A 607 -25.28 -17.63 -0.33
C SER A 607 -23.95 -17.16 0.27
N ARG A 608 -23.49 -17.71 1.39
CA ARG A 608 -22.13 -17.45 1.92
C ARG A 608 -21.08 -18.41 1.37
N ARG A 609 -21.51 -19.49 0.69
CA ARG A 609 -20.64 -20.59 0.23
C ARG A 609 -20.62 -20.77 -1.27
N TYR A 610 -21.49 -20.12 -2.03
CA TYR A 610 -21.52 -20.20 -3.48
C TYR A 610 -21.54 -18.80 -4.11
N ARG A 611 -20.78 -18.62 -5.18
CA ARG A 611 -20.82 -17.45 -6.06
C ARG A 611 -20.86 -17.91 -7.51
N GLU A 612 -21.76 -17.32 -8.27
CA GLU A 612 -21.80 -17.53 -9.71
C GLU A 612 -20.61 -16.86 -10.39
N ALA A 613 -20.28 -17.31 -11.61
CA ALA A 613 -19.07 -16.91 -12.33
C ALA A 613 -18.82 -15.39 -12.39
N GLY A 614 -19.85 -14.58 -12.63
CA GLY A 614 -19.72 -13.12 -12.70
C GLY A 614 -19.47 -12.43 -11.36
N GLN A 615 -19.64 -13.12 -10.24
CA GLN A 615 -19.55 -12.57 -8.88
C GLN A 615 -18.45 -13.21 -8.04
N SER A 616 -17.90 -14.35 -8.47
CA SER A 616 -16.92 -15.10 -7.70
C SER A 616 -15.57 -14.37 -7.60
N GLY A 617 -15.19 -13.65 -8.66
CA GLY A 617 -13.86 -13.06 -8.82
C GLY A 617 -12.81 -14.05 -9.31
N PHE A 618 -13.17 -15.32 -9.52
CA PHE A 618 -12.28 -16.36 -10.05
C PHE A 618 -12.40 -16.49 -11.55
N GLU A 619 -11.26 -16.63 -12.21
CA GLU A 619 -11.19 -16.86 -13.65
C GLU A 619 -10.21 -18.00 -13.95
N LEU A 620 -10.56 -18.84 -14.92
CA LEU A 620 -9.75 -19.97 -15.40
C LEU A 620 -9.35 -19.73 -16.85
N ALA A 621 -8.10 -20.06 -17.19
CA ALA A 621 -7.63 -20.02 -18.57
C ALA A 621 -7.31 -21.41 -19.10
N GLY A 622 -7.68 -21.63 -20.37
CA GLY A 622 -7.29 -22.81 -21.14
C GLY A 622 -5.88 -22.66 -21.75
N ALA A 623 -5.51 -23.61 -22.60
CA ALA A 623 -4.23 -23.57 -23.32
C ALA A 623 -4.11 -22.38 -24.31
N ASP A 624 -5.22 -21.72 -24.61
CA ASP A 624 -5.28 -20.46 -25.39
C ASP A 624 -4.88 -19.22 -24.57
N GLY A 625 -4.75 -19.35 -23.25
CA GLY A 625 -4.38 -18.25 -22.35
C GLY A 625 -5.51 -17.27 -22.06
N ILE A 626 -6.71 -17.49 -22.59
CA ILE A 626 -7.87 -16.61 -22.40
C ILE A 626 -8.55 -16.96 -21.07
N TYR A 627 -8.69 -15.98 -20.19
CA TYR A 627 -9.32 -16.16 -18.88
C TYR A 627 -10.84 -15.99 -18.96
N HIS A 628 -11.57 -16.96 -18.41
CA HIS A 628 -13.03 -16.99 -18.35
C HIS A 628 -13.50 -17.04 -16.88
N PRO A 629 -14.54 -16.28 -16.49
CA PRO A 629 -15.12 -16.35 -15.16
C PRO A 629 -15.60 -17.76 -14.79
N ALA A 630 -15.43 -18.16 -13.52
CA ALA A 630 -15.78 -19.49 -13.03
C ALA A 630 -16.69 -19.41 -11.79
N ASP A 631 -17.70 -20.28 -11.73
CA ASP A 631 -18.49 -20.47 -10.51
C ASP A 631 -17.57 -20.96 -9.38
N ALA A 632 -17.86 -20.58 -8.13
CA ALA A 632 -17.03 -20.95 -6.99
C ALA A 632 -17.86 -21.42 -5.81
N THR A 633 -17.45 -22.54 -5.20
CA THR A 633 -18.10 -23.12 -4.02
C THR A 633 -17.09 -23.38 -2.89
N ILE A 634 -17.40 -22.95 -1.67
CA ILE A 634 -16.56 -23.12 -0.48
C ILE A 634 -16.88 -24.42 0.27
N HIS A 635 -15.84 -25.24 0.44
CA HIS A 635 -15.82 -26.48 1.21
C HIS A 635 -14.69 -26.46 2.25
N GLY A 636 -14.95 -25.91 3.43
CA GLY A 636 -13.94 -25.81 4.48
C GLY A 636 -12.88 -24.78 4.11
N ASP A 637 -11.61 -25.20 4.04
CA ASP A 637 -10.45 -24.39 3.61
C ASP A 637 -10.26 -24.37 2.08
N THR A 638 -11.18 -25.00 1.33
CA THR A 638 -11.04 -25.22 -0.11
C THR A 638 -12.13 -24.48 -0.88
N VAL A 639 -11.76 -23.78 -1.94
CA VAL A 639 -12.68 -23.25 -2.96
C VAL A 639 -12.64 -24.16 -4.18
N VAL A 640 -13.79 -24.64 -4.60
CA VAL A 640 -13.97 -25.49 -5.77
C VAL A 640 -14.55 -24.65 -6.90
N LEU A 641 -13.81 -24.53 -7.99
CA LEU A 641 -14.20 -23.77 -9.17
C LEU A 641 -14.85 -24.69 -10.20
N HIS A 642 -15.94 -24.21 -10.81
CA HIS A 642 -16.61 -24.88 -11.92
C HIS A 642 -16.64 -23.96 -13.15
N ALA A 643 -16.22 -24.49 -14.29
CA ALA A 643 -16.36 -23.82 -15.59
C ALA A 643 -17.16 -24.72 -16.55
N LYS A 644 -17.89 -24.08 -17.47
CA LYS A 644 -18.53 -24.81 -18.58
C LYS A 644 -17.44 -25.42 -19.46
N GLY A 645 -17.47 -26.73 -19.63
CA GLY A 645 -16.65 -27.42 -20.63
C GLY A 645 -17.25 -27.22 -22.02
N GLY A 646 -16.40 -27.14 -23.04
CA GLY A 646 -16.84 -27.06 -24.42
C GLY A 646 -17.33 -28.41 -24.93
N THR A 647 -18.31 -28.39 -25.82
CA THR A 647 -18.71 -29.57 -26.58
C THR A 647 -17.63 -29.91 -27.60
N VAL A 648 -17.06 -31.11 -27.51
CA VAL A 648 -16.27 -31.69 -28.60
C VAL A 648 -17.22 -32.39 -29.56
N ASP A 649 -17.46 -31.80 -30.74
CA ASP A 649 -18.08 -32.54 -31.83
C ASP A 649 -17.07 -33.58 -32.36
N THR A 650 -17.27 -34.86 -32.03
CA THR A 650 -16.41 -35.96 -32.49
C THR A 650 -16.69 -36.41 -33.93
N HIS A 651 -17.47 -35.65 -34.71
CA HIS A 651 -17.79 -35.98 -36.09
C HIS A 651 -16.99 -35.14 -37.10
N SER A 652 -15.72 -35.49 -37.27
CA SER A 652 -15.01 -35.24 -38.53
C SER A 652 -13.87 -36.23 -38.71
N ARG A 653 -14.22 -37.51 -38.87
CA ARG A 653 -13.40 -38.50 -39.58
C ARG A 653 -14.34 -39.49 -40.24
N ASP A 654 -14.79 -39.14 -41.44
CA ASP A 654 -14.99 -40.12 -42.51
C ASP A 654 -15.14 -39.39 -43.84
N GLY A 655 -14.22 -39.67 -44.76
CA GLY A 655 -14.38 -39.41 -46.19
C GLY A 655 -13.52 -38.30 -46.79
N ALA A 656 -12.31 -38.66 -47.24
CA ALA A 656 -11.89 -38.43 -48.64
C ALA A 656 -10.51 -39.07 -48.89
N ASP A 657 -10.56 -40.19 -49.58
CA ASP A 657 -9.47 -40.80 -50.34
C ASP A 657 -8.97 -39.83 -51.42
N GLY A 658 -7.66 -39.73 -51.62
CA GLY A 658 -7.05 -38.75 -52.53
C GLY A 658 -5.52 -38.78 -52.51
N THR A 659 -4.96 -39.74 -53.24
CA THR A 659 -3.54 -39.88 -53.59
C THR A 659 -2.91 -38.61 -54.17
N ALA A 660 -1.69 -38.24 -53.74
CA ALA A 660 -0.45 -38.25 -54.56
C ALA A 660 0.64 -37.28 -54.05
N ASP A 661 1.86 -37.77 -54.19
CA ASP A 661 3.15 -37.11 -54.41
C ASP A 661 3.95 -36.50 -53.24
N ALA A 662 5.04 -37.22 -52.96
CA ALA A 662 6.26 -36.76 -52.35
C ALA A 662 7.10 -35.98 -53.38
N ASP A 663 7.65 -34.83 -52.99
CA ASP A 663 9.07 -34.54 -53.22
C ASP A 663 9.58 -33.35 -52.37
N ASP A 664 10.78 -33.57 -51.85
CA ASP A 664 11.93 -32.67 -51.75
C ASP A 664 12.18 -31.59 -50.66
N THR A 665 13.45 -31.70 -50.21
CA THR A 665 14.45 -30.72 -49.75
C THR A 665 14.42 -29.98 -48.41
N LEU A 666 15.27 -30.50 -47.50
CA LEU A 666 16.33 -29.84 -46.72
C LEU A 666 16.66 -28.35 -47.04
N GLY A 667 16.77 -27.54 -45.98
CA GLY A 667 17.35 -26.19 -46.03
C GLY A 667 17.67 -25.59 -44.64
N THR A 668 18.84 -25.96 -44.11
CA THR A 668 19.77 -25.25 -43.19
C THR A 668 19.36 -24.01 -42.36
N VAL A 669 19.71 -24.13 -41.07
CA VAL A 669 20.20 -23.15 -40.08
C VAL A 669 20.66 -21.79 -40.61
N GLY A 670 20.16 -20.72 -39.97
CA GLY A 670 20.78 -19.40 -39.91
C GLY A 670 20.40 -18.69 -38.60
N THR A 671 21.33 -18.60 -37.67
CA THR A 671 21.29 -17.72 -36.48
C THR A 671 21.80 -16.33 -36.84
N LEU A 672 21.09 -15.28 -36.40
CA LEU A 672 21.59 -14.05 -35.73
C LEU A 672 20.55 -12.93 -35.85
N GLY A 673 20.26 -12.22 -34.74
CA GLY A 673 19.76 -10.85 -34.78
C GLY A 673 18.59 -10.56 -33.85
N THR A 674 18.95 -10.08 -32.66
CA THR A 674 18.18 -9.31 -31.66
C THR A 674 17.25 -8.25 -32.25
N ASN A 675 16.03 -8.12 -31.71
CA ASN A 675 15.46 -6.94 -31.03
C ASN A 675 13.92 -7.06 -30.93
N ASP A 676 13.41 -6.67 -29.76
CA ASP A 676 12.16 -5.96 -29.45
C ASP A 676 10.88 -6.19 -30.28
N GLU A 677 9.82 -6.55 -29.55
CA GLU A 677 8.40 -6.13 -29.63
C GLU A 677 7.61 -7.23 -28.89
N GLY A 678 6.97 -6.98 -27.74
CA GLY A 678 5.85 -6.06 -27.60
C GLY A 678 4.58 -6.81 -27.99
N ASP A 679 4.10 -7.72 -27.12
CA ASP A 679 2.92 -8.55 -27.37
C ASP A 679 1.65 -7.69 -27.37
N ALA A 680 1.38 -7.06 -28.51
CA ALA A 680 0.12 -6.42 -28.83
C ALA A 680 -0.81 -7.45 -29.49
N GLU A 681 -1.92 -7.77 -28.82
CA GLU A 681 -2.99 -8.63 -29.36
C GLU A 681 -3.56 -8.06 -30.66
N HIS A 682 -3.35 -8.78 -31.76
CA HIS A 682 -4.03 -8.54 -33.04
C HIS A 682 -5.14 -9.58 -33.24
N ALA A 683 -6.39 -9.13 -33.21
CA ALA A 683 -7.55 -9.95 -33.56
C ALA A 683 -7.56 -10.25 -35.08
N VAL A 684 -7.40 -11.53 -35.43
CA VAL A 684 -7.60 -12.03 -36.80
C VAL A 684 -8.97 -12.72 -36.87
N ASN A 685 -9.92 -12.08 -37.57
CA ASN A 685 -11.21 -12.68 -37.91
C ASN A 685 -11.03 -13.73 -39.03
N GLY A 686 -10.96 -15.00 -38.65
CA GLY A 686 -11.04 -16.17 -39.53
C GLY A 686 -12.35 -16.93 -39.30
N ASN A 687 -13.14 -17.10 -40.35
CA ASN A 687 -14.44 -17.78 -40.34
C ASN A 687 -14.28 -19.29 -40.05
N GLY A 688 -14.73 -19.78 -38.89
CA GLY A 688 -14.71 -21.20 -38.53
C GLY A 688 -15.56 -21.55 -37.30
N SER A 689 -16.43 -22.55 -37.45
CA SER A 689 -17.20 -23.35 -36.46
C SER A 689 -17.52 -22.74 -35.08
N HIS A 690 -18.81 -22.67 -34.73
CA HIS A 690 -19.32 -22.33 -33.39
C HIS A 690 -18.67 -23.17 -32.28
N ARG A 691 -17.57 -22.68 -31.70
CA ARG A 691 -17.13 -23.04 -30.36
C ARG A 691 -17.82 -22.11 -29.39
N ASP A 692 -18.39 -22.64 -28.32
CA ASP A 692 -18.89 -21.79 -27.23
C ASP A 692 -17.69 -21.01 -26.69
N ALA A 693 -17.68 -19.68 -26.89
CA ALA A 693 -16.57 -18.79 -26.57
C ALA A 693 -16.29 -18.68 -25.05
N THR A 694 -17.02 -19.43 -24.23
CA THR A 694 -16.90 -19.47 -22.77
C THR A 694 -16.36 -20.80 -22.23
N ALA A 695 -16.02 -21.75 -23.11
CA ALA A 695 -15.64 -23.09 -22.76
C ALA A 695 -14.15 -23.24 -22.41
N VAL A 696 -13.83 -23.50 -21.14
CA VAL A 696 -12.48 -23.92 -20.73
C VAL A 696 -12.40 -25.44 -20.85
N MET A 697 -11.51 -25.97 -21.71
CA MET A 697 -11.39 -27.41 -21.95
C MET A 697 -10.35 -28.12 -21.07
N ARG A 698 -9.26 -27.42 -20.73
CA ARG A 698 -8.17 -27.91 -19.88
C ARG A 698 -7.58 -26.71 -19.16
N PRO A 699 -7.90 -26.47 -17.88
CA PRO A 699 -7.44 -25.30 -17.19
C PRO A 699 -5.93 -25.45 -16.95
N VAL A 700 -5.16 -24.45 -17.39
CA VAL A 700 -3.70 -24.37 -17.20
C VAL A 700 -3.31 -23.20 -16.31
N ALA A 701 -4.23 -22.27 -16.06
CA ALA A 701 -4.03 -21.18 -15.13
C ALA A 701 -5.33 -20.77 -14.45
N VAL A 702 -5.20 -20.18 -13.27
CA VAL A 702 -6.27 -19.60 -12.47
C VAL A 702 -5.83 -18.22 -11.99
N ARG A 703 -6.77 -17.30 -11.88
CA ARG A 703 -6.57 -16.02 -11.18
C ARG A 703 -7.78 -15.63 -10.37
N TYR A 704 -7.57 -14.77 -9.38
CA TYR A 704 -8.59 -14.27 -8.47
C TYR A 704 -8.44 -12.76 -8.27
N ALA A 705 -9.56 -12.03 -8.30
CA ALA A 705 -9.64 -10.58 -8.15
C ALA A 705 -8.64 -9.82 -9.06
N TRP A 706 -8.41 -10.37 -10.27
CA TRP A 706 -7.40 -9.89 -11.21
C TRP A 706 -7.97 -8.84 -12.18
N ARG A 707 -8.51 -7.77 -11.62
CA ARG A 707 -9.08 -6.62 -12.34
C ARG A 707 -8.73 -5.33 -11.61
N SER A 708 -8.75 -4.20 -12.30
CA SER A 708 -8.57 -2.89 -11.65
C SER A 708 -9.77 -2.60 -10.74
N TRP A 709 -10.96 -2.93 -11.23
CA TRP A 709 -12.24 -2.92 -10.51
C TRP A 709 -13.04 -4.20 -10.82
N GLY A 710 -13.54 -4.90 -9.80
CA GLY A 710 -14.30 -6.14 -10.00
C GLY A 710 -14.56 -6.93 -8.71
N PRO A 711 -15.11 -8.16 -8.83
CA PRO A 711 -15.46 -8.96 -7.66
C PRO A 711 -14.20 -9.42 -6.92
N ALA A 712 -14.16 -9.11 -5.63
CA ALA A 712 -13.14 -9.56 -4.68
C ALA A 712 -13.84 -10.16 -3.47
N SER A 713 -14.52 -11.29 -3.70
CA SER A 713 -15.58 -11.77 -2.81
C SER A 713 -15.13 -12.69 -1.68
N LEU A 714 -13.88 -13.15 -1.65
CA LEU A 714 -13.39 -14.17 -0.72
C LEU A 714 -12.79 -13.55 0.55
N PHE A 715 -13.31 -13.95 1.72
CA PHE A 715 -12.90 -13.46 3.05
C PHE A 715 -12.74 -14.60 4.04
N ASN A 716 -11.88 -14.42 5.05
CA ASN A 716 -11.83 -15.29 6.23
C ASN A 716 -12.86 -14.87 7.30
N GLY A 717 -12.94 -15.64 8.39
CA GLY A 717 -13.87 -15.40 9.49
C GLY A 717 -13.64 -14.09 10.26
N ASP A 718 -12.45 -13.50 10.14
CA ASP A 718 -12.10 -12.20 10.73
C ASP A 718 -12.48 -11.03 9.82
N GLY A 719 -13.04 -11.30 8.63
CA GLY A 719 -13.45 -10.28 7.66
C GLY A 719 -12.30 -9.69 6.86
N LEU A 720 -11.16 -10.38 6.77
CA LEU A 720 -10.02 -9.97 5.95
C LEU A 720 -10.13 -10.58 4.54
N PRO A 721 -9.95 -9.78 3.48
CA PRO A 721 -10.06 -10.24 2.10
C PRO A 721 -8.85 -11.06 1.67
N ALA A 722 -9.07 -12.00 0.75
CA ALA A 722 -7.97 -12.67 0.05
C ALA A 722 -7.28 -11.68 -0.91
N PRO A 723 -5.94 -11.62 -0.96
CA PRO A 723 -5.23 -10.78 -1.92
C PRO A 723 -5.42 -11.30 -3.36
N PRO A 724 -5.37 -10.43 -4.38
CA PRO A 724 -5.34 -10.86 -5.77
C PRO A 724 -4.17 -11.80 -6.06
N PHE A 725 -4.39 -12.78 -6.93
CA PHE A 725 -3.33 -13.70 -7.37
C PHE A 725 -3.61 -14.24 -8.77
N ARG A 726 -2.55 -14.75 -9.39
CA ARG A 726 -2.60 -15.65 -10.55
C ARG A 726 -1.67 -16.84 -10.32
N ARG A 727 -2.00 -18.00 -10.88
CA ARG A 727 -1.24 -19.24 -10.70
C ARG A 727 -1.39 -20.16 -11.90
N THR A 728 -0.28 -20.71 -12.37
CA THR A 728 -0.27 -21.84 -13.31
C THR A 728 -0.62 -23.14 -12.59
N LEU A 729 -1.47 -23.97 -13.22
CA LEU A 729 -2.06 -25.19 -12.65
C LEU A 729 -1.29 -26.47 -12.99
#